data_AF-A0AAE3MES1-F1
#
_entry.id   AF-A0AAE3MES1-F1
#
_cell.length_a   1.000
_cell.length_b   1.000
_cell.length_c   1.000
_cell.angle_alpha   90.00
_cell.angle_beta   90.00
_cell.angle_gamma   90.00
#
_symmetry.space_group_name_H-M   'P 1'
#
loop_
_entity.id
_entity.type
_entity.pdbx_description
1 polymer ?
#
loop_
_entity_poly.entity_id
_entity_poly.type
_entity_poly.pdbx_seq_one_letter_code
_entity_poly.pdbx_strand_id
1 'polypeptide(L)'
;MPIINCLAQRDRRLIEHGGDFSLGDFIFMIGFWIVVIIIYTLYHKRDKEDEVVTEKESKENKKSTNTLSEIKLMSDEEIEVMSSGVVPDEYSPYEEERLKRYQLKKMSNLIEQGVIVLKDYNKQQELEEYLIHNEIPFDELFYLYPARSTSLKWLRPLYKTVEGVIDNTYLKLVIAYYSSNANERYSLEEIIDVTKCIINIKSILKDLPTLLNYIETEWWEGYLNNIRNISFYERSVVCDRYFFPNILSRFYPLSEIILDKYIEWWNWEILSQNTSLIWSERIIIKYEELWDWEKLSINKCLPWDKKIIDKYINNWNWDYLSINEGLPWSIEFISFYKDKWNWALLSNNNKGIKWTEDLVGMYKEKWDWYAISKKTNIPWTVNFIEKYKDELWWPSLSENKSLPWDINLIFEHGFDWSWTSLTFNDGIQWTEDLIHEYLRRHYLGWQKISRSLSGNKSLLWSEDLLDKYIDKWDWNYLSSNIGLPWTLKFIDKYAKMWNFKQLTYNSKLPWTDKLIQKYIDKWDWEFISNQFKLSEEQVNLYENRIDWNIASSNINIQWTNAVIERHKNELNWQQLSGNESLPWTIDLLRRYKNQWDWSFVSSTKEIPWSSKLMNEFKDCLDWYDLTANEESIPWSVSLLDKFKKYWRWSNLNTNNRLFSIVFSSLLHDDLEAIILFHKNYFHTKD
;
A
#
# COMPACT_ATOMS: atom_id res chain seq x y z
N MET A 1 -62.18 -11.59 -12.92
CA MET A 1 -62.71 -12.20 -11.67
C MET A 1 -62.50 -13.71 -11.54
N PRO A 2 -62.74 -14.58 -12.55
CA PRO A 2 -62.52 -16.03 -12.40
C PRO A 2 -61.07 -16.42 -12.11
N ILE A 3 -60.09 -15.71 -12.71
CA ILE A 3 -58.65 -15.88 -12.45
C ILE A 3 -58.29 -15.51 -11.00
N ILE A 4 -58.91 -14.44 -10.47
CA ILE A 4 -58.69 -13.95 -9.10
C ILE A 4 -59.22 -14.97 -8.07
N ASN A 5 -60.38 -15.58 -8.33
CA ASN A 5 -60.94 -16.63 -7.45
C ASN A 5 -60.17 -17.96 -7.50
N CYS A 6 -59.61 -18.33 -8.67
CA CYS A 6 -58.78 -19.53 -8.81
C CYS A 6 -57.45 -19.39 -8.04
N LEU A 7 -56.86 -18.19 -8.05
CA LEU A 7 -55.61 -17.89 -7.35
C LEU A 7 -55.80 -17.69 -5.83
N ALA A 8 -56.92 -17.10 -5.39
CA ALA A 8 -57.27 -17.00 -3.98
C ALA A 8 -57.48 -18.38 -3.30
N GLN A 9 -57.94 -19.39 -4.04
CA GLN A 9 -58.02 -20.77 -3.55
C GLN A 9 -56.65 -21.46 -3.46
N ARG A 10 -55.67 -21.06 -4.27
CA ARG A 10 -54.28 -21.55 -4.22
C ARG A 10 -53.57 -21.04 -2.96
N ASP A 11 -53.74 -19.76 -2.64
CA ASP A 11 -53.10 -19.11 -1.48
C ASP A 11 -53.69 -19.59 -0.14
N ARG A 12 -54.99 -19.94 -0.11
CA ARG A 12 -55.61 -20.53 1.10
C ARG A 12 -55.04 -21.90 1.47
N ARG A 13 -54.66 -22.72 0.47
CA ARG A 13 -54.00 -24.02 0.70
C ARG A 13 -52.55 -23.89 1.17
N LEU A 14 -51.86 -22.82 0.80
CA LEU A 14 -50.48 -22.55 1.20
C LEU A 14 -50.38 -22.06 2.66
N ILE A 15 -51.39 -21.31 3.13
CA ILE A 15 -51.44 -20.79 4.50
C ILE A 15 -51.85 -21.88 5.52
N GLU A 16 -52.68 -22.85 5.14
CA GLU A 16 -53.14 -23.92 6.05
C GLU A 16 -52.13 -25.07 6.25
N HIS A 17 -51.02 -25.11 5.51
CA HIS A 17 -50.02 -26.20 5.57
C HIS A 17 -48.60 -25.76 5.98
N GLY A 18 -48.46 -24.64 6.70
CA GLY A 18 -47.29 -24.36 7.55
C GLY A 18 -45.90 -24.52 6.93
N GLY A 19 -45.70 -24.07 5.68
CA GLY A 19 -44.37 -24.04 5.04
C GLY A 19 -43.65 -22.71 5.24
N ASP A 20 -42.32 -22.75 5.39
CA ASP A 20 -41.44 -21.59 5.60
C ASP A 20 -41.52 -20.56 4.45
N PHE A 21 -41.57 -19.28 4.82
CA PHE A 21 -41.77 -18.12 3.93
C PHE A 21 -40.41 -17.56 3.47
N SER A 22 -40.14 -17.49 2.15
CA SER A 22 -38.89 -16.89 1.63
C SER A 22 -39.05 -15.40 1.31
N LEU A 23 -37.94 -14.64 1.34
CA LEU A 23 -37.91 -13.22 0.97
C LEU A 23 -38.40 -12.96 -0.46
N GLY A 24 -38.23 -13.92 -1.36
CA GLY A 24 -38.75 -13.85 -2.74
C GLY A 24 -40.27 -13.88 -2.81
N ASP A 25 -40.92 -14.66 -1.95
CA ASP A 25 -42.38 -14.78 -1.89
C ASP A 25 -43.05 -13.50 -1.35
N PHE A 26 -42.36 -12.82 -0.42
CA PHE A 26 -42.78 -11.52 0.10
C PHE A 26 -42.67 -10.39 -0.95
N ILE A 27 -41.60 -10.40 -1.75
CA ILE A 27 -41.37 -9.44 -2.83
C ILE A 27 -42.41 -9.64 -3.96
N PHE A 28 -42.74 -10.88 -4.30
CA PHE A 28 -43.76 -11.19 -5.30
C PHE A 28 -45.17 -10.75 -4.86
N MET A 29 -45.51 -10.95 -3.58
CA MET A 29 -46.77 -10.45 -3.00
C MET A 29 -46.89 -8.92 -3.09
N ILE A 30 -45.81 -8.18 -2.82
CA ILE A 30 -45.82 -6.71 -2.87
C ILE A 30 -45.93 -6.20 -4.32
N GLY A 31 -45.21 -6.82 -5.27
CA GLY A 31 -45.32 -6.50 -6.69
C GLY A 31 -46.74 -6.71 -7.23
N PHE A 32 -47.41 -7.79 -6.78
CA PHE A 32 -48.79 -8.10 -7.16
C PHE A 32 -49.81 -7.06 -6.69
N TRP A 33 -49.72 -6.61 -5.43
CA TRP A 33 -50.63 -5.57 -4.91
C TRP A 33 -50.40 -4.19 -5.54
N ILE A 34 -49.17 -3.88 -5.94
CA ILE A 34 -48.82 -2.66 -6.69
C ILE A 34 -49.52 -2.63 -8.05
N VAL A 35 -49.54 -3.74 -8.79
CA VAL A 35 -50.21 -3.84 -10.10
C VAL A 35 -51.73 -3.72 -9.95
N VAL A 36 -52.33 -4.32 -8.92
CA VAL A 36 -53.77 -4.20 -8.64
C VAL A 36 -54.17 -2.76 -8.32
N ILE A 37 -53.35 -2.04 -7.54
CA ILE A 37 -53.58 -0.62 -7.22
C ILE A 37 -53.41 0.25 -8.48
N ILE A 38 -52.41 -0.01 -9.32
CA ILE A 38 -52.20 0.72 -10.59
C ILE A 38 -53.41 0.55 -11.52
N ILE A 39 -53.91 -0.67 -11.70
CA ILE A 39 -55.08 -0.94 -12.55
C ILE A 39 -56.33 -0.26 -11.98
N TYR A 40 -56.55 -0.32 -10.66
CA TYR A 40 -57.68 0.34 -10.00
C TYR A 40 -57.63 1.88 -10.13
N THR A 41 -56.42 2.46 -10.06
CA THR A 41 -56.22 3.91 -10.14
C THR A 41 -56.33 4.43 -11.58
N LEU A 42 -55.84 3.68 -12.57
CA LEU A 42 -55.97 4.03 -13.99
C LEU A 42 -57.42 3.90 -14.49
N TYR A 43 -58.16 2.89 -14.02
CA TYR A 43 -59.57 2.72 -14.37
C TYR A 43 -60.43 3.88 -13.85
N HIS A 44 -60.11 4.44 -12.67
CA HIS A 44 -60.83 5.58 -12.10
C HIS A 44 -60.44 6.95 -12.68
N LYS A 45 -59.32 7.06 -13.40
CA LYS A 45 -58.84 8.33 -13.97
C LYS A 45 -59.32 8.56 -15.41
N ARG A 46 -59.67 7.49 -16.14
CA ARG A 46 -60.23 7.57 -17.51
C ARG A 46 -61.63 8.21 -17.53
N ASP A 47 -62.42 8.04 -16.47
CA ASP A 47 -63.76 8.65 -16.34
C ASP A 47 -63.74 10.18 -16.10
N LYS A 48 -62.57 10.82 -15.95
CA LYS A 48 -62.47 12.26 -15.66
C LYS A 48 -61.72 13.10 -16.70
N GLU A 49 -61.05 12.49 -17.67
CA GLU A 49 -60.22 13.22 -18.65
C GLU A 49 -60.87 13.37 -20.05
N ASP A 50 -62.03 12.75 -20.30
CA ASP A 50 -62.76 12.87 -21.56
C ASP A 50 -63.58 14.18 -21.73
N GLU A 51 -63.54 15.12 -20.76
CA GLU A 51 -64.38 16.35 -20.80
C GLU A 51 -63.63 17.68 -21.07
N VAL A 52 -62.29 17.73 -21.21
CA VAL A 52 -61.57 19.04 -21.16
C VAL A 52 -60.58 19.32 -22.31
N VAL A 53 -60.37 18.43 -23.28
CA VAL A 53 -59.39 18.68 -24.38
C VAL A 53 -60.05 18.72 -25.77
N THR A 54 -61.07 19.57 -25.91
CA THR A 54 -61.51 20.10 -27.20
C THR A 54 -61.57 21.62 -27.13
N GLU A 55 -60.42 22.32 -27.19
CA GLU A 55 -60.42 23.75 -27.59
C GLU A 55 -59.05 24.43 -27.78
N LYS A 56 -57.90 23.81 -27.46
CA LYS A 56 -56.59 24.50 -27.56
C LYS A 56 -55.70 24.11 -28.74
N GLU A 57 -56.18 23.28 -29.67
CA GLU A 57 -55.56 23.05 -30.97
C GLU A 57 -56.06 24.06 -32.02
N SER A 58 -55.82 25.36 -31.81
CA SER A 58 -55.83 26.32 -32.92
C SER A 58 -55.07 27.59 -32.55
N LYS A 59 -53.75 27.56 -32.80
CA LYS A 59 -52.85 28.69 -33.12
C LYS A 59 -51.47 28.43 -32.54
N GLU A 60 -50.65 27.69 -33.28
CA GLU A 60 -49.21 27.96 -33.41
C GLU A 60 -48.62 27.03 -34.48
N ASN A 61 -48.90 27.37 -35.74
CA ASN A 61 -48.20 26.78 -36.89
C ASN A 61 -48.02 27.89 -37.92
N LYS A 62 -46.83 28.52 -37.93
CA LYS A 62 -46.26 29.32 -39.05
C LYS A 62 -44.89 29.90 -38.66
N LYS A 63 -43.80 29.22 -39.03
CA LYS A 63 -42.79 29.75 -39.98
C LYS A 63 -41.58 28.81 -40.17
N SER A 64 -41.46 28.42 -41.45
CA SER A 64 -40.27 28.12 -42.26
C SER A 64 -39.37 26.92 -41.90
N THR A 65 -39.76 25.82 -42.53
CA THR A 65 -38.97 24.76 -43.18
C THR A 65 -37.93 25.26 -44.18
N ASN A 66 -36.83 24.49 -44.30
CA ASN A 66 -36.16 23.97 -45.51
C ASN A 66 -34.80 23.40 -45.03
N THR A 67 -34.37 22.15 -45.25
CA THR A 67 -34.53 21.17 -46.34
C THR A 67 -34.29 19.75 -45.79
N LEU A 68 -35.25 18.85 -46.00
CA LEU A 68 -35.04 17.41 -46.16
C LEU A 68 -36.26 16.89 -46.91
N SER A 69 -36.13 16.95 -48.23
CA SER A 69 -37.06 16.42 -49.21
C SER A 69 -37.00 14.89 -49.24
N GLU A 70 -38.17 14.28 -49.45
CA GLU A 70 -38.44 12.87 -49.76
C GLU A 70 -38.44 11.88 -48.59
N ILE A 71 -39.51 11.88 -47.79
CA ILE A 71 -40.05 10.65 -47.21
C ILE A 71 -41.28 10.30 -48.04
N LYS A 72 -41.23 9.17 -48.77
CA LYS A 72 -42.36 8.70 -49.57
C LYS A 72 -43.33 7.97 -48.64
N LEU A 73 -44.53 8.53 -48.45
CA LEU A 73 -45.62 7.84 -47.76
C LEU A 73 -46.26 6.87 -48.76
N MET A 74 -46.41 5.60 -48.37
CA MET A 74 -47.17 4.63 -49.16
C MET A 74 -48.63 5.06 -49.25
N SER A 75 -49.27 4.87 -50.40
CA SER A 75 -50.72 5.00 -50.49
C SER A 75 -51.41 3.78 -49.87
N ASP A 76 -52.65 3.94 -49.42
CA ASP A 76 -53.40 2.86 -48.78
C ASP A 76 -53.58 1.63 -49.70
N GLU A 77 -53.63 1.82 -51.02
CA GLU A 77 -53.64 0.72 -52.01
C GLU A 77 -52.32 -0.07 -52.04
N GLU A 78 -51.17 0.57 -51.82
CA GLU A 78 -49.87 -0.12 -51.79
C GLU A 78 -49.70 -0.96 -50.51
N ILE A 79 -50.34 -0.54 -49.40
CA ILE A 79 -50.36 -1.29 -48.14
C ILE A 79 -51.31 -2.48 -48.24
N GLU A 80 -52.48 -2.32 -48.89
CA GLU A 80 -53.45 -3.41 -49.09
C GLU A 80 -52.95 -4.50 -50.04
N VAL A 81 -52.20 -4.15 -51.09
CA VAL A 81 -51.61 -5.16 -52.01
C VAL A 81 -50.48 -5.96 -51.34
N MET A 82 -49.83 -5.41 -50.29
CA MET A 82 -48.79 -6.12 -49.53
C MET A 82 -49.34 -6.92 -48.34
N SER A 83 -50.51 -6.57 -47.80
CA SER A 83 -51.16 -7.30 -46.70
C SER A 83 -52.19 -8.34 -47.16
N SER A 84 -52.80 -8.15 -48.33
CA SER A 84 -53.72 -9.13 -48.93
C SER A 84 -52.95 -10.12 -49.80
N GLY A 85 -52.44 -11.18 -49.17
CA GLY A 85 -51.89 -12.32 -49.88
C GLY A 85 -52.97 -12.97 -50.76
N VAL A 86 -52.98 -12.66 -52.05
CA VAL A 86 -53.66 -13.46 -53.07
C VAL A 86 -52.59 -14.08 -53.96
N VAL A 87 -52.24 -15.33 -53.67
CA VAL A 87 -51.43 -16.18 -54.55
C VAL A 87 -52.39 -17.17 -55.23
N PRO A 88 -52.33 -17.35 -56.57
CA PRO A 88 -53.14 -18.38 -57.26
C PRO A 88 -52.79 -19.79 -56.78
N ASP A 89 -53.79 -20.69 -56.80
CA ASP A 89 -53.89 -22.03 -56.15
C ASP A 89 -52.79 -23.10 -56.38
N GLU A 90 -51.57 -22.78 -56.81
CA GLU A 90 -50.52 -23.78 -57.02
C GLU A 90 -49.13 -23.33 -56.51
N TYR A 91 -48.92 -23.34 -55.19
CA TYR A 91 -47.60 -23.33 -54.55
C TYR A 91 -47.59 -24.18 -53.28
N SER A 92 -46.45 -24.84 -52.95
CA SER A 92 -46.34 -25.67 -51.75
C SER A 92 -46.15 -24.83 -50.46
N PRO A 93 -46.54 -25.33 -49.27
CA PRO A 93 -46.50 -24.56 -48.02
C PRO A 93 -45.12 -23.96 -47.67
N TYR A 94 -44.05 -24.61 -48.12
CA TYR A 94 -42.67 -24.16 -47.87
C TYR A 94 -42.27 -22.95 -48.73
N GLU A 95 -42.84 -22.80 -49.93
CA GLU A 95 -42.55 -21.66 -50.81
C GLU A 95 -43.37 -20.42 -50.42
N GLU A 96 -44.56 -20.63 -49.84
CA GLU A 96 -45.40 -19.59 -49.28
C GLU A 96 -44.74 -18.89 -48.07
N GLU A 97 -44.12 -19.67 -47.19
CA GLU A 97 -43.40 -19.14 -46.02
C GLU A 97 -42.11 -18.40 -46.43
N ARG A 98 -41.45 -18.87 -47.49
CA ARG A 98 -40.23 -18.26 -48.02
C ARG A 98 -40.50 -16.91 -48.70
N LEU A 99 -41.64 -16.78 -49.39
CA LEU A 99 -42.07 -15.51 -50.00
C LEU A 99 -42.46 -14.48 -48.94
N LYS A 100 -43.18 -14.90 -47.88
CA LYS A 100 -43.52 -14.05 -46.71
C LYS A 100 -42.26 -13.53 -46.00
N ARG A 101 -41.26 -14.40 -45.76
CA ARG A 101 -39.98 -14.00 -45.15
C ARG A 101 -39.17 -13.06 -46.04
N TYR A 102 -39.20 -13.22 -47.37
CA TYR A 102 -38.52 -12.32 -48.31
C TYR A 102 -39.15 -10.92 -48.32
N GLN A 103 -40.48 -10.82 -48.29
CA GLN A 103 -41.19 -9.54 -48.21
C GLN A 103 -40.94 -8.81 -46.90
N LEU A 104 -40.97 -9.52 -45.75
CA LEU A 104 -40.62 -8.98 -44.44
C LEU A 104 -39.17 -8.48 -44.36
N LYS A 105 -38.21 -9.22 -44.94
CA LYS A 105 -36.80 -8.81 -44.98
C LYS A 105 -36.54 -7.60 -45.88
N LYS A 106 -37.34 -7.43 -46.93
CA LYS A 106 -37.32 -6.24 -47.78
C LYS A 106 -37.92 -5.03 -47.04
N MET A 107 -38.97 -5.24 -46.25
CA MET A 107 -39.61 -4.20 -45.44
C MET A 107 -38.70 -3.74 -44.28
N SER A 108 -38.05 -4.67 -43.58
CA SER A 108 -37.06 -4.38 -42.54
C SER A 108 -35.87 -3.57 -43.07
N ASN A 109 -35.29 -3.94 -44.22
CA ASN A 109 -34.22 -3.18 -44.87
C ASN A 109 -34.63 -1.74 -45.25
N LEU A 110 -35.88 -1.52 -45.67
CA LEU A 110 -36.38 -0.20 -46.04
C LEU A 110 -36.65 0.69 -44.81
N ILE A 111 -36.94 0.08 -43.65
CA ILE A 111 -37.04 0.75 -42.34
C ILE A 111 -35.65 1.09 -41.80
N GLU A 112 -34.68 0.17 -41.88
CA GLU A 112 -33.26 0.41 -41.51
C GLU A 112 -32.63 1.54 -42.31
N GLN A 113 -32.98 1.68 -43.60
CA GLN A 113 -32.51 2.76 -44.47
C GLN A 113 -33.26 4.08 -44.28
N GLY A 114 -34.26 4.14 -43.39
CA GLY A 114 -35.01 5.35 -43.05
C GLY A 114 -35.94 5.87 -44.14
N VAL A 115 -36.31 5.03 -45.11
CA VAL A 115 -37.09 5.43 -46.31
C VAL A 115 -38.61 5.42 -46.05
N ILE A 116 -39.08 4.72 -45.01
CA ILE A 116 -40.52 4.59 -44.65
C ILE A 116 -40.76 5.03 -43.19
N VAL A 117 -41.84 5.77 -42.93
CA VAL A 117 -42.30 6.13 -41.57
C VAL A 117 -43.78 5.77 -41.41
N LEU A 118 -44.10 4.85 -40.50
CA LEU A 118 -45.49 4.55 -40.11
C LEU A 118 -45.94 5.57 -39.06
N LYS A 119 -47.08 6.24 -39.29
CA LYS A 119 -47.61 7.30 -38.42
C LYS A 119 -48.83 6.90 -37.59
N ASP A 120 -49.37 5.70 -37.80
CA ASP A 120 -50.58 5.24 -37.12
C ASP A 120 -50.24 4.16 -36.08
N TYR A 121 -50.50 4.48 -34.81
CA TYR A 121 -50.12 3.68 -33.64
C TYR A 121 -50.86 2.33 -33.60
N ASN A 122 -52.09 2.27 -34.13
CA ASN A 122 -52.90 1.03 -34.11
C ASN A 122 -52.38 0.00 -35.13
N LYS A 123 -51.87 0.43 -36.30
CA LYS A 123 -51.25 -0.46 -37.29
C LYS A 123 -49.85 -0.92 -36.87
N GLN A 124 -49.16 -0.12 -36.06
CA GLN A 124 -47.88 -0.47 -35.46
C GLN A 124 -48.04 -1.62 -34.45
N GLN A 125 -49.15 -1.60 -33.70
CA GLN A 125 -49.51 -2.64 -32.74
C GLN A 125 -49.94 -3.96 -33.42
N GLU A 126 -50.68 -3.92 -34.53
CA GLU A 126 -50.99 -5.13 -35.33
C GLU A 126 -49.73 -5.78 -35.92
N LEU A 127 -48.74 -4.98 -36.35
CA LEU A 127 -47.48 -5.49 -36.88
C LEU A 127 -46.62 -6.12 -35.78
N GLU A 128 -46.56 -5.51 -34.59
CA GLU A 128 -45.89 -6.06 -33.41
C GLU A 128 -46.51 -7.38 -32.94
N GLU A 129 -47.85 -7.46 -32.89
CA GLU A 129 -48.56 -8.70 -32.54
C GLU A 129 -48.32 -9.81 -33.59
N TYR A 130 -48.27 -9.45 -34.88
CA TYR A 130 -47.97 -10.41 -35.95
C TYR A 130 -46.52 -10.92 -35.91
N LEU A 131 -45.54 -10.06 -35.58
CA LEU A 131 -44.12 -10.43 -35.47
C LEU A 131 -43.86 -11.31 -34.23
N ILE A 132 -44.56 -11.03 -33.12
CA ILE A 132 -44.51 -11.84 -31.90
C ILE A 132 -45.16 -13.21 -32.14
N HIS A 133 -46.27 -13.28 -32.88
CA HIS A 133 -46.96 -14.54 -33.17
C HIS A 133 -46.17 -15.48 -34.08
N ASN A 134 -45.19 -14.97 -34.84
CA ASN A 134 -44.36 -15.74 -35.79
C ASN A 134 -42.90 -15.96 -35.32
N GLU A 135 -42.61 -15.75 -34.03
CA GLU A 135 -41.34 -16.07 -33.37
C GLU A 135 -40.07 -15.47 -34.02
N ILE A 136 -40.12 -14.21 -34.48
CA ILE A 136 -38.93 -13.49 -34.97
C ILE A 136 -38.12 -12.94 -33.77
N PRO A 137 -36.77 -13.05 -33.75
CA PRO A 137 -35.95 -12.67 -32.59
C PRO A 137 -36.07 -11.19 -32.19
N PHE A 138 -36.04 -10.95 -30.88
CA PHE A 138 -36.33 -9.65 -30.24
C PHE A 138 -35.33 -8.52 -30.59
N ASP A 139 -34.19 -8.86 -31.17
CA ASP A 139 -33.09 -7.94 -31.44
C ASP A 139 -33.36 -7.05 -32.67
N GLU A 140 -34.26 -7.46 -33.57
CA GLU A 140 -34.67 -6.68 -34.75
C GLU A 140 -35.82 -5.67 -34.47
N LEU A 141 -36.47 -5.74 -33.29
CA LEU A 141 -37.57 -4.84 -32.89
C LEU A 141 -37.11 -3.41 -32.51
N PHE A 142 -35.82 -3.21 -32.24
CA PHE A 142 -35.29 -1.94 -31.74
C PHE A 142 -35.30 -0.79 -32.78
N TYR A 143 -35.52 -1.10 -34.07
CA TYR A 143 -35.48 -0.13 -35.17
C TYR A 143 -36.85 0.53 -35.49
N LEU A 144 -37.95 0.13 -34.83
CA LEU A 144 -39.30 0.67 -35.08
C LEU A 144 -39.60 2.01 -34.37
N TYR A 145 -38.67 2.52 -33.56
CA TYR A 145 -38.75 3.85 -32.97
C TYR A 145 -37.64 4.74 -33.53
N PRO A 146 -37.95 5.76 -34.35
CA PRO A 146 -36.90 6.63 -34.87
C PRO A 146 -36.25 7.39 -33.71
N ALA A 147 -34.96 7.15 -33.53
CA ALA A 147 -34.09 7.93 -32.68
C ALA A 147 -34.20 9.42 -33.05
N ARG A 148 -34.70 10.24 -32.12
CA ARG A 148 -34.29 11.64 -32.03
C ARG A 148 -33.70 11.90 -30.66
N SER A 149 -32.37 11.93 -30.66
CA SER A 149 -31.55 12.82 -29.86
C SER A 149 -32.26 14.16 -29.62
N THR A 150 -32.92 14.32 -28.48
CA THR A 150 -33.20 15.62 -27.88
C THR A 150 -33.60 15.42 -26.44
N SER A 151 -32.60 15.60 -25.56
CA SER A 151 -32.69 16.41 -24.34
C SER A 151 -33.75 16.09 -23.29
N LEU A 152 -33.29 16.13 -22.03
CA LEU A 152 -33.99 16.47 -20.79
C LEU A 152 -34.90 17.74 -20.89
N LYS A 153 -35.84 17.79 -21.84
CA LYS A 153 -36.86 18.84 -21.99
C LYS A 153 -38.20 18.43 -21.38
N TRP A 154 -38.41 17.14 -21.11
CA TRP A 154 -39.66 16.64 -20.49
C TRP A 154 -39.62 16.75 -18.96
N LEU A 155 -38.44 16.94 -18.37
CA LEU A 155 -38.29 17.23 -16.94
C LEU A 155 -38.59 18.70 -16.58
N ARG A 156 -38.59 19.64 -17.54
CA ARG A 156 -38.90 21.06 -17.27
C ARG A 156 -40.38 21.34 -16.95
N PRO A 157 -41.36 20.68 -17.59
CA PRO A 157 -42.76 20.74 -17.14
C PRO A 157 -42.99 20.05 -15.80
N LEU A 158 -42.24 18.98 -15.49
CA LEU A 158 -42.33 18.28 -14.20
C LEU A 158 -41.80 19.14 -13.04
N TYR A 159 -40.72 19.89 -13.27
CA TYR A 159 -40.11 20.77 -12.26
C TYR A 159 -40.96 22.02 -11.92
N LYS A 160 -41.88 22.43 -12.80
CA LYS A 160 -42.76 23.59 -12.58
C LYS A 160 -44.18 23.25 -12.12
N THR A 161 -44.62 22.00 -12.27
CA THR A 161 -46.00 21.59 -11.93
C THR A 161 -46.09 20.75 -10.66
N VAL A 162 -44.95 20.36 -10.06
CA VAL A 162 -44.92 19.54 -8.83
C VAL A 162 -44.18 20.28 -7.71
N GLU A 163 -44.62 21.49 -7.41
CA GLU A 163 -44.39 22.11 -6.11
C GLU A 163 -45.54 21.65 -5.20
N GLY A 164 -45.40 20.46 -4.60
CA GLY A 164 -46.33 20.00 -3.56
C GLY A 164 -46.64 18.51 -3.45
N VAL A 165 -46.31 17.66 -4.44
CA VAL A 165 -46.69 16.22 -4.38
C VAL A 165 -45.59 15.33 -4.96
N ILE A 166 -44.42 15.31 -4.34
CA ILE A 166 -43.51 14.16 -4.48
C ILE A 166 -43.52 13.44 -3.14
N ASP A 167 -44.33 12.39 -3.06
CA ASP A 167 -44.30 11.48 -1.92
C ASP A 167 -42.98 10.68 -1.94
N ASN A 168 -42.39 10.53 -0.76
CA ASN A 168 -41.05 10.04 -0.47
C ASN A 168 -40.75 8.62 -1.03
N THR A 169 -41.77 7.92 -1.49
CA THR A 169 -41.68 6.56 -2.04
C THR A 169 -41.20 6.55 -3.50
N TYR A 170 -41.51 7.59 -4.28
CA TYR A 170 -41.12 7.67 -5.70
C TYR A 170 -39.60 7.88 -5.86
N LEU A 171 -39.00 8.72 -5.02
CA LEU A 171 -37.54 8.95 -5.01
C LEU A 171 -36.77 7.71 -4.53
N LYS A 172 -37.34 6.95 -3.57
CA LYS A 172 -36.78 5.68 -3.08
C LYS A 172 -36.77 4.60 -4.16
N LEU A 173 -37.79 4.53 -5.00
CA LEU A 173 -37.90 3.56 -6.10
C LEU A 173 -36.95 3.87 -7.26
N VAL A 174 -36.76 5.16 -7.59
CA VAL A 174 -35.80 5.57 -8.64
C VAL A 174 -34.37 5.26 -8.20
N ILE A 175 -34.01 5.56 -6.95
CA ILE A 175 -32.67 5.24 -6.42
C ILE A 175 -32.45 3.72 -6.34
N ALA A 176 -33.41 2.95 -5.82
CA ALA A 176 -33.31 1.49 -5.77
C ALA A 176 -33.19 0.84 -7.15
N TYR A 177 -33.92 1.35 -8.16
CA TYR A 177 -33.91 0.84 -9.53
C TYR A 177 -32.57 1.10 -10.25
N TYR A 178 -31.97 2.28 -10.08
CA TYR A 178 -30.66 2.58 -10.66
C TYR A 178 -29.50 1.95 -9.87
N SER A 179 -29.67 1.73 -8.55
CA SER A 179 -28.71 1.00 -7.72
C SER A 179 -28.73 -0.52 -7.93
N SER A 180 -29.86 -1.12 -8.33
CA SER A 180 -29.94 -2.57 -8.58
C SER A 180 -29.47 -2.98 -9.98
N ASN A 181 -29.42 -2.06 -10.94
CA ASN A 181 -29.07 -2.32 -12.34
C ASN A 181 -27.69 -1.76 -12.76
N ALA A 182 -26.85 -1.33 -11.81
CA ALA A 182 -25.55 -0.73 -12.11
C ALA A 182 -24.49 -1.71 -12.66
N ASN A 183 -24.81 -3.00 -12.81
CA ASN A 183 -23.84 -3.98 -13.29
C ASN A 183 -23.80 -4.17 -14.81
N GLU A 184 -24.76 -3.68 -15.60
CA GLU A 184 -24.62 -3.68 -17.07
C GLU A 184 -25.42 -2.51 -17.68
N ARG A 185 -24.78 -1.70 -18.55
CA ARG A 185 -25.40 -0.76 -19.53
C ARG A 185 -25.60 0.73 -19.17
N TYR A 186 -24.73 1.37 -18.39
CA TYR A 186 -24.67 2.85 -18.35
C TYR A 186 -23.27 3.37 -18.67
N SER A 187 -23.18 4.46 -19.42
CA SER A 187 -21.91 5.14 -19.68
C SER A 187 -21.48 5.97 -18.46
N LEU A 188 -20.17 6.09 -18.24
CA LEU A 188 -19.59 6.80 -17.08
C LEU A 188 -20.06 8.27 -16.99
N GLU A 189 -20.37 8.91 -18.13
CA GLU A 189 -20.93 10.27 -18.18
C GLU A 189 -22.34 10.36 -17.57
N GLU A 190 -23.18 9.32 -17.75
CA GLU A 190 -24.53 9.27 -17.20
C GLU A 190 -24.50 9.09 -15.67
N ILE A 191 -23.55 8.31 -15.15
CA ILE A 191 -23.35 8.13 -13.70
C ILE A 191 -22.84 9.43 -13.07
N ILE A 192 -21.93 10.14 -13.74
CA ILE A 192 -21.41 11.46 -13.28
C ILE A 192 -22.52 12.51 -13.26
N ASP A 193 -23.41 12.54 -14.26
CA ASP A 193 -24.50 13.52 -14.32
C ASP A 193 -25.61 13.22 -13.30
N VAL A 194 -25.92 11.95 -13.03
CA VAL A 194 -26.77 11.56 -11.89
C VAL A 194 -26.14 11.99 -10.57
N THR A 195 -24.82 11.84 -10.41
CA THR A 195 -24.08 12.21 -9.20
C THR A 195 -24.03 13.74 -8.99
N LYS A 196 -23.86 14.54 -10.05
CA LYS A 196 -23.97 16.00 -9.98
C LYS A 196 -25.38 16.45 -9.59
N CYS A 197 -26.41 15.77 -10.09
CA CYS A 197 -27.80 15.97 -9.69
C CYS A 197 -27.99 15.71 -8.18
N ILE A 198 -27.41 14.63 -7.65
CA ILE A 198 -27.49 14.26 -6.22
C ILE A 198 -26.71 15.24 -5.32
N ILE A 199 -25.55 15.74 -5.74
CA ILE A 199 -24.80 16.77 -4.99
C ILE A 199 -25.58 18.08 -4.89
N ASN A 200 -26.30 18.47 -5.94
CA ASN A 200 -27.20 19.62 -5.91
C ASN A 200 -28.39 19.42 -4.95
N ILE A 201 -28.89 18.19 -4.83
CA ILE A 201 -29.94 17.84 -3.85
C ILE A 201 -29.42 17.98 -2.40
N LYS A 202 -28.14 17.67 -2.12
CA LYS A 202 -27.49 17.91 -0.81
C LYS A 202 -27.44 19.40 -0.43
N SER A 203 -27.31 20.29 -1.39
CA SER A 203 -27.39 21.75 -1.19
C SER A 203 -28.81 22.22 -0.83
N ILE A 204 -29.82 21.56 -1.37
CA ILE A 204 -31.25 21.86 -1.14
C ILE A 204 -31.76 21.30 0.19
N LEU A 205 -31.19 20.18 0.67
CA LEU A 205 -31.63 19.46 1.87
C LEU A 205 -31.00 19.94 3.19
N LYS A 206 -30.21 21.03 3.15
CA LYS A 206 -29.52 21.59 4.33
C LYS A 206 -30.48 22.06 5.44
N ASP A 207 -31.76 22.25 5.09
CA ASP A 207 -32.81 22.76 5.98
C ASP A 207 -33.71 21.66 6.60
N LEU A 208 -33.39 20.37 6.43
CA LEU A 208 -34.18 19.23 6.93
C LEU A 208 -33.34 18.31 7.85
N PRO A 209 -33.33 18.55 9.18
CA PRO A 209 -32.49 17.83 10.14
C PRO A 209 -32.75 16.31 10.19
N THR A 210 -33.97 15.89 9.89
CA THR A 210 -34.39 14.47 9.97
C THR A 210 -33.86 13.61 8.81
N LEU A 211 -33.55 14.22 7.66
CA LEU A 211 -33.02 13.49 6.50
C LEU A 211 -31.49 13.32 6.59
N LEU A 212 -30.79 14.30 7.16
CA LEU A 212 -29.35 14.25 7.46
C LEU A 212 -29.00 13.05 8.35
N ASN A 213 -29.77 12.82 9.43
CA ASN A 213 -29.56 11.68 10.34
C ASN A 213 -29.74 10.30 9.69
N TYR A 214 -30.50 10.18 8.60
CA TYR A 214 -30.73 8.92 7.89
C TYR A 214 -29.68 8.70 6.76
N ILE A 215 -29.17 9.80 6.20
CA ILE A 215 -28.07 9.81 5.22
C ILE A 215 -26.71 9.57 5.90
N GLU A 216 -26.56 9.92 7.19
CA GLU A 216 -25.37 9.68 8.02
C GLU A 216 -25.24 8.22 8.52
N THR A 217 -25.82 7.25 7.81
CA THR A 217 -25.53 5.84 8.07
C THR A 217 -24.21 5.44 7.40
N GLU A 218 -23.36 4.68 8.10
CA GLU A 218 -21.99 4.28 7.70
C GLU A 218 -21.87 3.74 6.27
N TRP A 219 -22.96 3.18 5.74
CA TRP A 219 -23.09 2.71 4.35
C TRP A 219 -22.86 3.81 3.29
N TRP A 220 -23.34 5.04 3.51
CA TRP A 220 -23.24 6.13 2.54
C TRP A 220 -21.87 6.78 2.49
N GLU A 221 -21.18 6.90 3.63
CA GLU A 221 -19.79 7.34 3.66
C GLU A 221 -18.88 6.33 2.93
N GLY A 222 -19.11 5.02 3.13
CA GLY A 222 -18.43 3.96 2.38
C GLY A 222 -18.65 4.08 0.87
N TYR A 223 -19.90 4.26 0.43
CA TYR A 223 -20.24 4.41 -0.98
C TYR A 223 -19.66 5.69 -1.62
N LEU A 224 -19.74 6.83 -0.93
CA LEU A 224 -19.13 8.09 -1.38
C LEU A 224 -17.61 8.02 -1.40
N ASN A 225 -16.99 7.30 -0.45
CA ASN A 225 -15.55 7.05 -0.46
C ASN A 225 -15.17 6.15 -1.62
N ASN A 226 -15.94 5.11 -1.95
CA ASN A 226 -15.71 4.28 -3.14
C ASN A 226 -15.78 5.11 -4.43
N ILE A 227 -16.80 5.95 -4.60
CA ILE A 227 -16.91 6.85 -5.76
C ILE A 227 -15.75 7.87 -5.80
N ARG A 228 -15.39 8.45 -4.66
CA ARG A 228 -14.24 9.37 -4.56
C ARG A 228 -12.93 8.69 -4.90
N ASN A 229 -12.75 7.45 -4.45
CA ASN A 229 -11.60 6.61 -4.73
C ASN A 229 -11.52 6.28 -6.22
N ILE A 230 -12.61 5.83 -6.85
CA ILE A 230 -12.69 5.61 -8.31
C ILE A 230 -12.32 6.90 -9.06
N SER A 231 -12.94 8.03 -8.71
CA SER A 231 -12.62 9.32 -9.34
C SER A 231 -11.19 9.82 -9.07
N PHE A 232 -10.58 9.39 -7.96
CA PHE A 232 -9.18 9.68 -7.66
C PHE A 232 -8.29 8.83 -8.52
N TYR A 233 -8.54 7.52 -8.62
CA TYR A 233 -7.76 6.64 -9.48
C TYR A 233 -7.84 7.13 -10.92
N GLU A 234 -9.01 7.46 -11.46
CA GLU A 234 -9.14 8.09 -12.78
C GLU A 234 -8.36 9.42 -12.93
N ARG A 235 -8.14 10.18 -11.85
CA ARG A 235 -7.40 11.46 -11.87
C ARG A 235 -5.92 11.36 -11.50
N SER A 236 -5.51 10.31 -10.78
CA SER A 236 -4.17 10.13 -10.20
C SER A 236 -3.32 9.15 -10.98
N VAL A 237 -3.96 8.16 -11.62
CA VAL A 237 -3.39 7.21 -12.61
C VAL A 237 -2.67 7.90 -13.77
N VAL A 238 -2.90 9.19 -13.93
CA VAL A 238 -2.34 10.06 -14.96
C VAL A 238 -0.94 10.60 -14.63
N CYS A 239 -0.55 10.59 -13.36
CA CYS A 239 0.56 11.45 -12.91
C CYS A 239 1.96 10.89 -13.25
N ASP A 240 2.10 9.57 -13.34
CA ASP A 240 3.35 8.91 -13.71
C ASP A 240 3.07 7.54 -14.33
N ARG A 241 3.65 7.26 -15.51
CA ARG A 241 3.41 6.04 -16.30
C ARG A 241 3.90 4.77 -15.60
N TYR A 242 4.89 4.90 -14.72
CA TYR A 242 5.54 3.75 -14.09
C TYR A 242 5.06 3.52 -12.65
N PHE A 243 4.36 4.48 -12.06
CA PHE A 243 3.99 4.43 -10.64
C PHE A 243 3.14 3.21 -10.29
N PHE A 244 1.98 3.06 -10.93
CA PHE A 244 1.07 1.94 -10.68
C PHE A 244 1.65 0.58 -11.04
N PRO A 245 2.28 0.40 -12.23
CA PRO A 245 2.99 -0.84 -12.55
C PRO A 245 3.98 -1.23 -11.46
N ASN A 246 4.82 -0.29 -11.00
CA ASN A 246 5.89 -0.59 -10.07
C ASN A 246 5.38 -0.89 -8.66
N ILE A 247 4.45 -0.08 -8.13
CA ILE A 247 3.94 -0.27 -6.76
C ILE A 247 3.14 -1.57 -6.64
N LEU A 248 2.34 -1.91 -7.66
CA LEU A 248 1.60 -3.18 -7.69
C LEU A 248 2.52 -4.37 -7.93
N SER A 249 3.46 -4.27 -8.87
CA SER A 249 4.45 -5.34 -9.11
C SER A 249 5.26 -5.65 -7.86
N ARG A 250 5.50 -4.66 -7.00
CA ARG A 250 6.31 -4.82 -5.78
C ARG A 250 5.54 -5.45 -4.62
N PHE A 251 4.31 -5.00 -4.38
CA PHE A 251 3.62 -5.29 -3.12
C PHE A 251 2.32 -6.11 -3.28
N TYR A 252 1.71 -6.13 -4.47
CA TYR A 252 0.39 -6.71 -4.65
C TYR A 252 0.42 -8.24 -4.90
N PRO A 253 -0.47 -9.03 -4.28
CA PRO A 253 -0.61 -10.47 -4.53
C PRO A 253 -1.35 -10.75 -5.86
N LEU A 254 -0.70 -10.49 -6.99
CA LEU A 254 -1.31 -10.65 -8.31
C LEU A 254 -1.66 -12.11 -8.62
N SER A 255 -2.83 -12.33 -9.24
CA SER A 255 -3.24 -13.65 -9.74
C SER A 255 -2.72 -13.88 -11.16
N GLU A 256 -2.59 -15.15 -11.56
CA GLU A 256 -2.17 -15.52 -12.91
C GLU A 256 -3.08 -14.91 -13.99
N ILE A 257 -4.40 -14.84 -13.75
CA ILE A 257 -5.38 -14.26 -14.68
C ILE A 257 -5.05 -12.80 -14.98
N ILE A 258 -4.70 -12.03 -13.96
CA ILE A 258 -4.36 -10.61 -14.10
C ILE A 258 -2.98 -10.44 -14.74
N LEU A 259 -2.01 -11.31 -14.42
CA LEU A 259 -0.71 -11.32 -15.09
C LEU A 259 -0.85 -11.56 -16.60
N ASP A 260 -1.67 -12.53 -17.00
CA ASP A 260 -1.93 -12.85 -18.41
C ASP A 260 -2.55 -11.68 -19.17
N LYS A 261 -3.61 -11.09 -18.60
CA LYS A 261 -4.38 -10.05 -19.29
C LYS A 261 -3.55 -8.80 -19.56
N TYR A 262 -2.54 -8.54 -18.73
CA TYR A 262 -1.74 -7.32 -18.75
C TYR A 262 -0.23 -7.58 -18.82
N ILE A 263 0.17 -8.62 -19.55
CA ILE A 263 1.56 -9.11 -19.61
C ILE A 263 2.62 -8.03 -19.90
N GLU A 264 2.31 -7.08 -20.79
CA GLU A 264 3.20 -5.98 -21.19
C GLU A 264 3.19 -4.79 -20.20
N TRP A 265 2.24 -4.76 -19.27
CA TRP A 265 2.08 -3.65 -18.33
C TRP A 265 2.95 -3.82 -17.08
N TRP A 266 3.28 -5.06 -16.72
CA TRP A 266 4.01 -5.37 -15.50
C TRP A 266 5.50 -5.07 -15.61
N ASN A 267 6.08 -4.62 -14.50
CA ASN A 267 7.53 -4.54 -14.37
C ASN A 267 8.04 -5.89 -13.86
N TRP A 268 8.47 -6.77 -14.77
CA TRP A 268 8.87 -8.13 -14.46
C TRP A 268 10.13 -8.23 -13.59
N GLU A 269 11.05 -7.27 -13.67
CA GLU A 269 12.21 -7.19 -12.76
C GLU A 269 11.74 -6.98 -11.31
N ILE A 270 10.81 -6.04 -11.09
CA ILE A 270 10.25 -5.78 -9.75
C ILE A 270 9.38 -6.95 -9.30
N LEU A 271 8.56 -7.51 -10.20
CA LEU A 271 7.66 -8.62 -9.90
C LEU A 271 8.44 -9.88 -9.48
N SER A 272 9.63 -10.11 -10.03
CA SER A 272 10.52 -11.21 -9.65
C SER A 272 10.96 -11.16 -8.17
N GLN A 273 10.91 -9.97 -7.55
CA GLN A 273 11.22 -9.76 -6.12
C GLN A 273 9.98 -9.78 -5.23
N ASN A 274 8.79 -9.90 -5.81
CA ASN A 274 7.54 -9.80 -5.07
C ASN A 274 7.39 -10.98 -4.10
N THR A 275 7.25 -10.66 -2.82
CA THR A 275 7.10 -11.65 -1.73
C THR A 275 5.63 -11.97 -1.43
N SER A 276 4.69 -11.20 -1.98
CA SER A 276 3.24 -11.36 -1.83
C SER A 276 2.61 -12.12 -2.99
N LEU A 277 3.31 -12.30 -4.12
CA LEU A 277 2.80 -13.02 -5.29
C LEU A 277 2.46 -14.47 -4.92
N ILE A 278 1.37 -14.99 -5.50
CA ILE A 278 0.97 -16.39 -5.30
C ILE A 278 1.85 -17.28 -6.16
N TRP A 279 3.08 -17.53 -5.70
CA TRP A 279 4.06 -18.31 -6.43
C TRP A 279 3.64 -19.78 -6.56
N SER A 280 3.84 -20.33 -7.76
CA SER A 280 3.64 -21.74 -8.08
C SER A 280 4.61 -22.15 -9.19
N GLU A 281 4.88 -23.45 -9.31
CA GLU A 281 5.67 -24.01 -10.41
C GLU A 281 5.12 -23.55 -11.78
N ARG A 282 3.79 -23.53 -11.91
CA ARG A 282 3.10 -23.12 -13.14
C ARG A 282 3.44 -21.69 -13.57
N ILE A 283 3.42 -20.72 -12.67
CA ILE A 283 3.71 -19.32 -13.05
C ILE A 283 5.18 -19.08 -13.36
N ILE A 284 6.08 -19.82 -12.70
CA ILE A 284 7.52 -19.74 -12.99
C ILE A 284 7.77 -20.25 -14.41
N ILE A 285 7.16 -21.40 -14.77
CA ILE A 285 7.31 -21.99 -16.10
C ILE A 285 6.66 -21.14 -17.19
N LYS A 286 5.45 -20.64 -16.95
CA LYS A 286 4.67 -19.94 -17.97
C LYS A 286 5.33 -18.64 -18.45
N TYR A 287 5.99 -17.92 -17.54
CA TYR A 287 6.62 -16.63 -17.82
C TYR A 287 8.16 -16.71 -17.77
N GLU A 288 8.73 -17.88 -18.09
CA GLU A 288 10.17 -18.16 -17.98
C GLU A 288 11.08 -17.15 -18.71
N GLU A 289 10.61 -16.60 -19.84
CA GLU A 289 11.33 -15.60 -20.64
C GLU A 289 11.18 -14.16 -20.12
N LEU A 290 10.24 -13.91 -19.20
CA LEU A 290 9.95 -12.57 -18.69
C LEU A 290 10.59 -12.33 -17.31
N TRP A 291 10.80 -13.40 -16.53
CA TRP A 291 11.36 -13.30 -15.20
C TRP A 291 12.81 -12.80 -15.22
N ASP A 292 13.13 -11.94 -14.25
CA ASP A 292 14.52 -11.65 -13.91
C ASP A 292 15.04 -12.75 -12.98
N TRP A 293 15.85 -13.65 -13.55
CA TRP A 293 16.37 -14.81 -12.84
C TRP A 293 17.33 -14.46 -11.70
N GLU A 294 18.02 -13.32 -11.76
CA GLU A 294 18.85 -12.86 -10.64
C GLU A 294 17.98 -12.49 -9.46
N LYS A 295 16.91 -11.73 -9.71
CA LYS A 295 15.95 -11.36 -8.66
C LYS A 295 15.19 -12.55 -8.10
N LEU A 296 14.78 -13.49 -8.96
CA LEU A 296 14.18 -14.75 -8.51
C LEU A 296 15.14 -15.55 -7.62
N SER A 297 16.44 -15.57 -7.94
CA SER A 297 17.45 -16.30 -7.15
C SER A 297 17.56 -15.81 -5.71
N ILE A 298 17.26 -14.53 -5.45
CA ILE A 298 17.26 -13.94 -4.10
C ILE A 298 15.91 -14.14 -3.39
N ASN A 299 14.84 -14.37 -4.15
CA ASN A 299 13.48 -14.42 -3.62
C ASN A 299 13.28 -15.66 -2.72
N LYS A 300 13.02 -15.40 -1.43
CA LYS A 300 12.83 -16.45 -0.41
C LYS A 300 11.43 -17.08 -0.45
N CYS A 301 10.48 -16.45 -1.14
CA CYS A 301 9.07 -16.85 -1.19
C CYS A 301 8.74 -17.79 -2.36
N LEU A 302 9.72 -18.16 -3.19
CA LEU A 302 9.51 -19.12 -4.26
C LEU A 302 9.21 -20.52 -3.70
N PRO A 303 8.37 -21.32 -4.40
CA PRO A 303 8.13 -22.72 -4.09
C PRO A 303 9.34 -23.54 -4.54
N TRP A 304 10.44 -23.43 -3.79
CA TRP A 304 11.69 -24.10 -4.12
C TRP A 304 11.50 -25.61 -4.19
N ASP A 305 11.65 -26.15 -5.40
CA ASP A 305 11.60 -27.57 -5.69
C ASP A 305 12.76 -27.96 -6.60
N LYS A 306 13.31 -29.16 -6.38
CA LYS A 306 14.44 -29.68 -7.14
C LYS A 306 14.17 -29.69 -8.65
N LYS A 307 12.94 -29.97 -9.08
CA LYS A 307 12.57 -30.01 -10.51
C LYS A 307 12.74 -28.64 -11.18
N ILE A 308 12.31 -27.56 -10.50
CA ILE A 308 12.44 -26.20 -11.03
C ILE A 308 13.91 -25.78 -11.07
N ILE A 309 14.67 -26.12 -10.02
CA ILE A 309 16.11 -25.83 -9.97
C ILE A 309 16.84 -26.56 -11.11
N ASP A 310 16.55 -27.85 -11.31
CA ASP A 310 17.15 -28.66 -12.37
C ASP A 310 16.76 -28.16 -13.77
N LYS A 311 15.49 -27.77 -13.97
CA LYS A 311 15.00 -27.27 -15.27
C LYS A 311 15.73 -25.99 -15.70
N TYR A 312 15.95 -25.07 -14.76
CA TYR A 312 16.52 -23.74 -15.03
C TYR A 312 17.94 -23.58 -14.46
N ILE A 313 18.68 -24.69 -14.40
CA ILE A 313 19.97 -24.78 -13.69
C ILE A 313 21.02 -23.75 -14.13
N ASN A 314 20.94 -23.29 -15.38
CA ASN A 314 21.86 -22.31 -15.97
C ASN A 314 21.32 -20.86 -15.92
N ASN A 315 20.03 -20.67 -15.63
CA ASN A 315 19.43 -19.35 -15.48
C ASN A 315 19.62 -18.81 -14.05
N TRP A 316 19.61 -19.71 -13.06
CA TRP A 316 19.81 -19.33 -11.67
C TRP A 316 21.17 -18.70 -11.42
N ASN A 317 21.17 -17.59 -10.69
CA ASN A 317 22.39 -16.99 -10.14
C ASN A 317 22.78 -17.75 -8.86
N TRP A 318 23.80 -18.60 -8.98
CA TRP A 318 24.25 -19.48 -7.90
C TRP A 318 24.88 -18.76 -6.72
N ASP A 319 25.39 -17.54 -6.91
CA ASP A 319 25.86 -16.71 -5.79
C ASP A 319 24.67 -16.27 -4.93
N TYR A 320 23.58 -15.82 -5.56
CA TYR A 320 22.36 -15.46 -4.87
C TYR A 320 21.63 -16.65 -4.27
N LEU A 321 21.59 -17.79 -4.95
CA LEU A 321 21.07 -19.02 -4.34
C LEU A 321 21.91 -19.44 -3.11
N SER A 322 23.24 -19.25 -3.14
CA SER A 322 24.10 -19.59 -2.00
C SER A 322 23.77 -18.80 -0.73
N ILE A 323 23.15 -17.61 -0.85
CA ILE A 323 22.71 -16.82 0.31
C ILE A 323 21.19 -16.89 0.55
N ASN A 324 20.45 -17.67 -0.25
CA ASN A 324 19.00 -17.75 -0.16
C ASN A 324 18.57 -18.69 0.98
N GLU A 325 18.06 -18.11 2.06
CA GLU A 325 17.57 -18.83 3.24
C GLU A 325 16.25 -19.60 3.00
N GLY A 326 15.53 -19.31 1.91
CA GLY A 326 14.28 -19.99 1.55
C GLY A 326 14.47 -21.35 0.89
N LEU A 327 15.69 -21.68 0.45
CA LEU A 327 15.99 -22.99 -0.16
C LEU A 327 15.88 -24.15 0.86
N PRO A 328 15.59 -25.38 0.41
CA PRO A 328 15.44 -26.56 1.26
C PRO A 328 16.81 -27.13 1.67
N TRP A 329 17.57 -26.37 2.46
CA TRP A 329 18.92 -26.74 2.88
C TRP A 329 18.97 -28.08 3.65
N SER A 330 19.71 -29.04 3.10
CA SER A 330 20.10 -30.30 3.73
C SER A 330 21.49 -30.72 3.22
N ILE A 331 22.14 -31.69 3.88
CA ILE A 331 23.43 -32.22 3.41
C ILE A 331 23.25 -32.83 2.01
N GLU A 332 22.16 -33.56 1.78
CA GLU A 332 21.80 -34.14 0.49
C GLU A 332 21.59 -33.05 -0.57
N PHE A 333 20.85 -31.98 -0.24
CA PHE A 333 20.62 -30.86 -1.16
C PHE A 333 21.92 -30.14 -1.55
N ILE A 334 22.79 -29.86 -0.57
CA ILE A 334 24.12 -29.30 -0.83
C ILE A 334 24.91 -30.23 -1.74
N SER A 335 24.84 -31.54 -1.50
CA SER A 335 25.60 -32.53 -2.26
C SER A 335 25.21 -32.61 -3.74
N PHE A 336 23.92 -32.45 -4.07
CA PHE A 336 23.44 -32.49 -5.46
C PHE A 336 24.06 -31.39 -6.33
N TYR A 337 24.30 -30.21 -5.74
CA TYR A 337 24.78 -29.03 -6.45
C TYR A 337 26.15 -28.54 -5.96
N LYS A 338 26.94 -29.44 -5.37
CA LYS A 338 28.24 -29.15 -4.72
C LYS A 338 29.25 -28.38 -5.59
N ASP A 339 29.14 -28.47 -6.91
CA ASP A 339 30.07 -27.84 -7.86
C ASP A 339 29.51 -26.54 -8.46
N LYS A 340 28.27 -26.17 -8.09
CA LYS A 340 27.61 -24.92 -8.46
C LYS A 340 27.62 -23.90 -7.33
N TRP A 341 27.60 -24.35 -6.08
CA TRP A 341 27.59 -23.46 -4.92
C TRP A 341 28.83 -22.58 -4.85
N ASN A 342 28.61 -21.32 -4.47
CA ASN A 342 29.67 -20.45 -4.02
C ASN A 342 29.96 -20.73 -2.54
N TRP A 343 31.01 -21.51 -2.30
CA TRP A 343 31.36 -21.98 -0.96
C TRP A 343 31.76 -20.86 0.00
N ALA A 344 32.35 -19.77 -0.50
CA ALA A 344 32.65 -18.60 0.33
C ALA A 344 31.36 -17.91 0.83
N LEU A 345 30.33 -17.83 -0.01
CA LEU A 345 29.02 -17.29 0.36
C LEU A 345 28.25 -18.22 1.29
N LEU A 346 28.26 -19.54 1.04
CA LEU A 346 27.70 -20.53 1.97
C LEU A 346 28.37 -20.43 3.35
N SER A 347 29.70 -20.27 3.37
CA SER A 347 30.50 -20.17 4.60
C SER A 347 30.23 -18.89 5.39
N ASN A 348 29.73 -17.81 4.79
CA ASN A 348 29.52 -16.53 5.48
C ASN A 348 28.05 -16.25 5.80
N ASN A 349 27.16 -16.33 4.80
CA ASN A 349 25.90 -15.58 4.80
C ASN A 349 24.64 -16.45 4.89
N ASN A 350 24.77 -17.78 4.87
CA ASN A 350 23.60 -18.66 4.85
C ASN A 350 23.18 -19.11 6.25
N LYS A 351 22.02 -18.63 6.71
CA LYS A 351 21.40 -19.05 7.99
C LYS A 351 20.51 -20.29 7.87
N GLY A 352 20.16 -20.70 6.65
CA GLY A 352 19.36 -21.90 6.41
C GLY A 352 20.13 -23.20 6.58
N ILE A 353 21.46 -23.17 6.41
CA ILE A 353 22.33 -24.34 6.63
C ILE A 353 22.39 -24.70 8.12
N LYS A 354 22.04 -25.97 8.42
CA LYS A 354 22.27 -26.58 9.73
C LYS A 354 23.68 -27.18 9.76
N TRP A 355 24.57 -26.57 10.53
CA TRP A 355 25.95 -27.01 10.66
C TRP A 355 26.05 -28.26 11.53
N THR A 356 26.73 -29.27 11.01
CA THR A 356 27.12 -30.49 11.72
C THR A 356 28.60 -30.74 11.50
N GLU A 357 29.25 -31.47 12.40
CA GLU A 357 30.65 -31.85 12.20
C GLU A 357 30.84 -32.68 10.92
N ASP A 358 29.87 -33.53 10.58
CA ASP A 358 29.86 -34.32 9.34
C ASP A 358 29.85 -33.43 8.10
N LEU A 359 28.99 -32.40 8.05
CA LEU A 359 28.93 -31.46 6.92
C LEU A 359 30.24 -30.68 6.77
N VAL A 360 30.81 -30.22 7.89
CA VAL A 360 32.12 -29.54 7.88
C VAL A 360 33.20 -30.49 7.34
N GLY A 361 33.24 -31.72 7.85
CA GLY A 361 34.22 -32.72 7.44
C GLY A 361 34.10 -33.15 5.97
N MET A 362 32.88 -33.35 5.48
CA MET A 362 32.61 -33.77 4.09
C MET A 362 33.15 -32.78 3.05
N TYR A 363 33.15 -31.48 3.36
CA TYR A 363 33.55 -30.41 2.45
C TYR A 363 34.68 -29.54 3.01
N LYS A 364 35.53 -30.12 3.87
CA LYS A 364 36.65 -29.45 4.54
C LYS A 364 37.48 -28.54 3.62
N GLU A 365 37.80 -29.04 2.42
CA GLU A 365 38.64 -28.36 1.42
C GLU A 365 37.91 -27.25 0.64
N LYS A 366 36.58 -27.17 0.76
CA LYS A 366 35.77 -26.16 0.06
C LYS A 366 35.35 -25.00 0.97
N TRP A 367 35.26 -25.24 2.28
CA TRP A 367 34.83 -24.21 3.23
C TRP A 367 35.85 -23.07 3.37
N ASP A 368 35.34 -21.85 3.52
CA ASP A 368 36.15 -20.70 3.95
C ASP A 368 36.30 -20.77 5.47
N TRP A 369 37.46 -21.24 5.93
CA TRP A 369 37.75 -21.45 7.35
C TRP A 369 37.79 -20.16 8.17
N TYR A 370 38.07 -19.02 7.56
CA TYR A 370 37.95 -17.72 8.23
C TYR A 370 36.49 -17.45 8.60
N ALA A 371 35.57 -17.69 7.67
CA ALA A 371 34.14 -17.53 7.88
C ALA A 371 33.57 -18.57 8.86
N ILE A 372 34.01 -19.83 8.77
CA ILE A 372 33.68 -20.90 9.73
C ILE A 372 34.08 -20.51 11.15
N SER A 373 35.29 -19.98 11.35
CA SER A 373 35.80 -19.61 12.67
C SER A 373 34.97 -18.52 13.37
N LYS A 374 34.25 -17.70 12.61
CA LYS A 374 33.35 -16.66 13.15
C LYS A 374 31.95 -17.17 13.49
N LYS A 375 31.56 -18.37 13.06
CA LYS A 375 30.19 -18.85 13.21
C LYS A 375 29.86 -19.21 14.65
N THR A 376 28.69 -18.76 15.09
CA THR A 376 28.16 -19.05 16.44
C THR A 376 27.27 -20.28 16.48
N ASN A 377 26.85 -20.80 15.33
CA ASN A 377 25.91 -21.93 15.19
C ASN A 377 26.60 -23.24 14.73
N ILE A 378 27.92 -23.32 14.82
CA ILE A 378 28.67 -24.56 14.69
C ILE A 378 28.68 -25.26 16.06
N PRO A 379 28.58 -26.61 16.11
CA PRO A 379 28.71 -27.36 17.35
C PRO A 379 30.17 -27.36 17.84
N TRP A 380 30.63 -26.23 18.38
CA TRP A 380 31.98 -26.09 18.90
C TRP A 380 32.20 -27.03 20.08
N THR A 381 33.23 -27.86 19.96
CA THR A 381 33.77 -28.70 21.04
C THR A 381 35.28 -28.58 21.04
N VAL A 382 35.93 -28.88 22.16
CA VAL A 382 37.41 -28.91 22.22
C VAL A 382 37.96 -29.90 21.18
N ASN A 383 37.32 -31.06 21.01
CA ASN A 383 37.70 -32.04 19.98
C ASN A 383 37.59 -31.48 18.56
N PHE A 384 36.56 -30.69 18.25
CA PHE A 384 36.41 -30.05 16.95
C PHE A 384 37.54 -29.04 16.70
N ILE A 385 37.85 -28.21 17.70
CA ILE A 385 38.95 -27.23 17.63
C ILE A 385 40.27 -27.96 17.38
N GLU A 386 40.57 -29.00 18.16
CA GLU A 386 41.79 -29.78 18.00
C GLU A 386 41.90 -30.48 16.64
N LYS A 387 40.79 -31.01 16.13
CA LYS A 387 40.75 -31.70 14.85
C LYS A 387 41.04 -30.77 13.67
N TYR A 388 40.64 -29.50 13.76
CA TYR A 388 40.74 -28.53 12.66
C TYR A 388 41.63 -27.32 12.96
N LYS A 389 42.45 -27.37 14.01
CA LYS A 389 43.25 -26.22 14.49
C LYS A 389 44.16 -25.55 13.48
N ASP A 390 44.65 -26.32 12.51
CA ASP A 390 45.55 -25.83 11.45
C ASP A 390 44.79 -25.07 10.36
N GLU A 391 43.49 -25.33 10.22
CA GLU A 391 42.62 -24.63 9.26
C GLU A 391 41.95 -23.42 9.90
N LEU A 392 41.66 -23.50 11.20
CA LEU A 392 40.90 -22.50 11.92
C LEU A 392 41.66 -21.18 12.07
N TRP A 393 40.92 -20.08 11.94
CA TRP A 393 41.46 -18.73 12.07
C TRP A 393 41.36 -18.25 13.52
N TRP A 394 42.41 -18.48 14.31
CA TRP A 394 42.49 -18.18 15.73
C TRP A 394 42.10 -16.74 16.14
N PRO A 395 42.48 -15.67 15.41
CA PRO A 395 41.99 -14.33 15.73
C PRO A 395 40.46 -14.21 15.73
N SER A 396 39.78 -14.93 14.84
CA SER A 396 38.31 -14.94 14.76
C SER A 396 37.69 -15.85 15.80
N LEU A 397 38.33 -16.99 16.10
CA LEU A 397 37.92 -17.82 17.24
C LEU A 397 38.02 -17.06 18.56
N SER A 398 39.03 -16.21 18.74
CA SER A 398 39.23 -15.39 19.94
C SER A 398 38.03 -14.48 20.25
N GLU A 399 37.28 -14.07 19.22
CA GLU A 399 36.09 -13.21 19.32
C GLU A 399 34.78 -14.03 19.43
N ASN A 400 34.85 -15.33 19.22
CA ASN A 400 33.69 -16.18 19.11
C ASN A 400 33.22 -16.64 20.51
N LYS A 401 32.02 -16.20 20.87
CA LYS A 401 31.40 -16.43 22.19
C LYS A 401 30.84 -17.84 22.35
N SER A 402 30.64 -18.56 21.25
CA SER A 402 30.06 -19.91 21.23
C SER A 402 31.07 -21.02 21.49
N LEU A 403 32.36 -20.69 21.64
CA LEU A 403 33.37 -21.68 22.00
C LEU A 403 33.16 -22.18 23.44
N PRO A 404 33.56 -23.42 23.73
CA PRO A 404 33.57 -23.96 25.09
C PRO A 404 34.73 -23.34 25.89
N TRP A 405 34.62 -22.05 26.22
CA TRP A 405 35.69 -21.33 26.91
C TRP A 405 35.95 -21.93 28.29
N ASP A 406 37.19 -22.33 28.50
CA ASP A 406 37.74 -22.67 29.81
C ASP A 406 39.20 -22.19 29.90
N ILE A 407 39.74 -22.15 31.12
CA ILE A 407 41.09 -21.64 31.36
C ILE A 407 42.17 -22.54 30.74
N ASN A 408 41.94 -23.84 30.64
CA ASN A 408 42.89 -24.79 30.07
C ASN A 408 42.99 -24.60 28.56
N LEU A 409 41.87 -24.47 27.84
CA LEU A 409 41.82 -24.17 26.41
C LEU A 409 42.56 -22.86 26.08
N ILE A 410 42.40 -21.83 26.93
CA ILE A 410 43.10 -20.56 26.76
C ILE A 410 44.61 -20.73 26.99
N PHE A 411 45.01 -21.48 28.01
CA PHE A 411 46.41 -21.67 28.37
C PHE A 411 47.16 -22.60 27.42
N GLU A 412 46.56 -23.71 27.00
CA GLU A 412 47.12 -24.68 26.05
C GLU A 412 47.46 -24.01 24.70
N HIS A 413 46.59 -23.12 24.22
CA HIS A 413 46.74 -22.39 22.96
C HIS A 413 47.15 -20.92 23.13
N GLY A 414 47.83 -20.61 24.24
CA GLY A 414 48.10 -19.23 24.62
C GLY A 414 48.88 -18.38 23.61
N PHE A 415 49.56 -18.97 22.61
CA PHE A 415 50.24 -18.21 21.55
C PHE A 415 49.40 -18.04 20.29
N ASP A 416 48.36 -18.86 20.12
CA ASP A 416 47.49 -18.82 18.95
C ASP A 416 46.39 -17.77 19.12
N TRP A 417 45.91 -17.58 20.36
CA TRP A 417 44.87 -16.61 20.68
C TRP A 417 45.29 -15.16 20.47
N SER A 418 44.37 -14.37 19.90
CA SER A 418 44.42 -12.91 19.97
C SER A 418 43.98 -12.46 21.36
N TRP A 419 44.94 -12.26 22.27
CA TRP A 419 44.67 -11.82 23.64
C TRP A 419 43.88 -10.52 23.74
N THR A 420 44.09 -9.59 22.80
CA THR A 420 43.27 -8.39 22.68
C THR A 420 41.81 -8.75 22.42
N SER A 421 41.55 -9.68 21.49
CA SER A 421 40.20 -10.13 21.18
C SER A 421 39.57 -10.89 22.35
N LEU A 422 40.34 -11.72 23.08
CA LEU A 422 39.86 -12.41 24.28
C LEU A 422 39.33 -11.43 25.35
N THR A 423 39.94 -10.25 25.52
CA THR A 423 39.45 -9.26 26.51
C THR A 423 38.07 -8.71 26.22
N PHE A 424 37.64 -8.71 24.96
CA PHE A 424 36.31 -8.21 24.57
C PHE A 424 35.29 -9.34 24.38
N ASN A 425 35.71 -10.60 24.57
CA ASN A 425 34.85 -11.77 24.49
C ASN A 425 34.13 -11.98 25.84
N ASP A 426 32.83 -11.70 25.89
CA ASP A 426 32.00 -11.87 27.07
C ASP A 426 31.61 -13.33 27.35
N GLY A 427 31.98 -14.27 26.47
CA GLY A 427 31.94 -15.71 26.76
C GLY A 427 33.06 -16.17 27.70
N ILE A 428 34.08 -15.32 27.94
CA ILE A 428 35.21 -15.62 28.82
C ILE A 428 34.99 -15.01 30.19
N GLN A 429 35.04 -15.85 31.23
CA GLN A 429 35.07 -15.39 32.61
C GLN A 429 36.51 -15.02 33.02
N TRP A 430 36.74 -13.73 33.25
CA TRP A 430 38.03 -13.22 33.72
C TRP A 430 38.24 -13.52 35.21
N THR A 431 38.86 -14.66 35.49
CA THR A 431 39.33 -15.01 36.84
C THR A 431 40.57 -14.22 37.22
N GLU A 432 40.90 -14.17 38.51
CA GLU A 432 42.11 -13.50 38.97
C GLU A 432 43.35 -14.10 38.29
N ASP A 433 43.45 -15.43 38.22
CA ASP A 433 44.57 -16.13 37.57
C ASP A 433 44.73 -15.76 36.09
N LEU A 434 43.61 -15.62 35.36
CA LEU A 434 43.65 -15.20 33.96
C LEU A 434 44.08 -13.73 33.82
N ILE A 435 43.62 -12.85 34.73
CA ILE A 435 44.08 -11.45 34.80
C ILE A 435 45.58 -11.38 35.11
N HIS A 436 46.06 -12.18 36.07
CA HIS A 436 47.48 -12.28 36.42
C HIS A 436 48.30 -12.70 35.21
N GLU A 437 47.90 -13.78 34.53
CA GLU A 437 48.61 -14.30 33.37
C GLU A 437 48.61 -13.27 32.22
N TYR A 438 47.49 -12.60 31.98
CA TYR A 438 47.38 -11.49 31.02
C TYR A 438 48.37 -10.36 31.32
N LEU A 439 48.35 -9.87 32.56
CA LEU A 439 49.22 -8.78 33.03
C LEU A 439 50.69 -9.19 33.14
N ARG A 440 50.99 -10.50 33.27
CA ARG A 440 52.35 -11.05 33.26
C ARG A 440 52.91 -11.07 31.84
N ARG A 441 52.15 -11.56 30.86
CA ARG A 441 52.55 -11.60 29.43
C ARG A 441 52.88 -10.21 28.88
N HIS A 442 52.28 -9.16 29.44
CA HIS A 442 52.52 -7.76 29.10
C HIS A 442 53.98 -7.28 29.30
N TYR A 443 54.79 -7.92 30.15
CA TYR A 443 56.20 -7.51 30.36
C TYR A 443 57.09 -7.67 29.10
N LEU A 444 56.59 -8.32 28.04
CA LEU A 444 57.31 -8.57 26.78
C LEU A 444 57.04 -7.54 25.66
N GLY A 445 56.51 -6.35 25.96
CA GLY A 445 56.60 -5.19 25.04
C GLY A 445 55.38 -4.88 24.16
N TRP A 446 54.19 -5.40 24.46
CA TRP A 446 52.99 -5.21 23.64
C TRP A 446 52.02 -4.21 24.28
N GLN A 447 52.30 -2.90 24.17
CA GLN A 447 51.48 -1.81 24.73
C GLN A 447 49.99 -1.84 24.36
N LYS A 448 49.63 -2.52 23.25
CA LYS A 448 48.24 -2.66 22.80
C LYS A 448 47.38 -3.54 23.72
N ILE A 449 47.99 -4.44 24.49
CA ILE A 449 47.29 -5.47 25.28
C ILE A 449 46.83 -4.91 26.65
N SER A 450 47.64 -4.13 27.37
CA SER A 450 47.21 -3.50 28.65
C SER A 450 45.97 -2.62 28.47
N ARG A 451 45.89 -1.87 27.36
CA ARG A 451 44.75 -1.04 26.98
C ARG A 451 43.44 -1.82 26.92
N SER A 452 43.47 -3.02 26.34
CA SER A 452 42.28 -3.83 26.09
C SER A 452 41.63 -4.30 27.38
N LEU A 453 42.42 -4.72 28.37
CA LEU A 453 41.88 -5.14 29.67
C LEU A 453 41.38 -3.95 30.51
N SER A 454 42.08 -2.81 30.49
CA SER A 454 41.58 -1.57 31.12
C SER A 454 40.25 -1.09 30.51
N GLY A 455 40.02 -1.36 29.23
CA GLY A 455 38.75 -1.07 28.54
C GLY A 455 37.68 -2.15 28.70
N ASN A 456 37.96 -3.26 29.39
CA ASN A 456 37.01 -4.37 29.54
C ASN A 456 35.85 -3.95 30.46
N LYS A 457 34.64 -3.88 29.90
CA LYS A 457 33.42 -3.43 30.59
C LYS A 457 32.76 -4.53 31.43
N SER A 458 33.09 -5.79 31.15
CA SER A 458 32.50 -6.98 31.79
C SER A 458 33.37 -7.53 32.91
N LEU A 459 34.57 -6.99 33.11
CA LEU A 459 35.42 -7.33 34.23
C LEU A 459 34.74 -6.96 35.55
N LEU A 460 34.87 -7.81 36.57
CA LEU A 460 34.40 -7.51 37.92
C LEU A 460 35.36 -6.52 38.59
N TRP A 461 35.20 -5.24 38.25
CA TRP A 461 36.03 -4.17 38.81
C TRP A 461 35.79 -3.98 40.31
N SER A 462 36.88 -3.83 41.06
CA SER A 462 36.88 -3.43 42.45
C SER A 462 38.01 -2.44 42.72
N GLU A 463 37.89 -1.66 43.80
CA GLU A 463 38.98 -0.79 44.23
C GLU A 463 40.24 -1.62 44.56
N ASP A 464 40.09 -2.78 45.19
CA ASP A 464 41.21 -3.69 45.51
C ASP A 464 41.94 -4.17 44.25
N LEU A 465 41.22 -4.49 43.17
CA LEU A 465 41.82 -4.89 41.90
C LEU A 465 42.58 -3.72 41.24
N LEU A 466 42.00 -2.51 41.30
CA LEU A 466 42.65 -1.31 40.81
C LEU A 466 43.92 -1.00 41.61
N ASP A 467 43.83 -1.01 42.93
CA ASP A 467 44.94 -0.73 43.85
C ASP A 467 46.06 -1.77 43.71
N LYS A 468 45.72 -3.07 43.54
CA LYS A 468 46.69 -4.16 43.37
C LYS A 468 47.57 -4.03 42.13
N TYR A 469 47.05 -3.46 41.04
CA TYR A 469 47.77 -3.29 39.77
C TYR A 469 47.79 -1.84 39.29
N ILE A 470 47.83 -0.89 40.22
CA ILE A 470 47.63 0.55 39.94
C ILE A 470 48.54 1.09 38.83
N ASP A 471 49.78 0.61 38.77
CA ASP A 471 50.79 1.02 37.78
C ASP A 471 50.70 0.26 36.45
N LYS A 472 49.89 -0.80 36.37
CA LYS A 472 49.72 -1.61 35.15
C LYS A 472 48.51 -1.21 34.33
N TRP A 473 47.59 -0.45 34.90
CA TRP A 473 46.37 -0.01 34.24
C TRP A 473 46.60 1.21 33.34
N ASP A 474 45.93 1.22 32.19
CA ASP A 474 45.83 2.42 31.36
C ASP A 474 44.64 3.28 31.82
N TRP A 475 44.96 4.39 32.51
CA TRP A 475 43.97 5.29 33.09
C TRP A 475 43.14 6.08 32.07
N ASN A 476 43.60 6.20 30.82
CA ASN A 476 42.77 6.77 29.76
C ASN A 476 41.62 5.82 29.40
N TYR A 477 41.91 4.53 29.29
CA TYR A 477 40.90 3.50 29.01
C TYR A 477 40.01 3.24 30.23
N LEU A 478 40.55 3.29 31.45
CA LEU A 478 39.71 3.23 32.64
C LEU A 478 38.74 4.43 32.72
N SER A 479 39.18 5.64 32.36
CA SER A 479 38.32 6.84 32.39
C SER A 479 37.09 6.70 31.48
N SER A 480 37.21 6.03 30.34
CA SER A 480 36.09 5.76 29.42
C SER A 480 35.37 4.42 29.71
N ASN A 481 35.81 3.66 30.72
CA ASN A 481 35.23 2.37 31.04
C ASN A 481 33.90 2.52 31.79
N ILE A 482 32.82 2.02 31.18
CA ILE A 482 31.47 2.09 31.75
C ILE A 482 31.19 1.01 32.82
N GLY A 483 32.07 0.02 32.96
CA GLY A 483 31.94 -1.08 33.93
C GLY A 483 32.48 -0.77 35.34
N LEU A 484 33.12 0.38 35.52
CA LEU A 484 33.66 0.81 36.82
C LEU A 484 32.53 1.30 37.77
N PRO A 485 32.72 1.20 39.10
CA PRO A 485 31.73 1.61 40.10
C PRO A 485 31.72 3.14 40.29
N TRP A 486 31.28 3.87 39.26
CA TRP A 486 31.32 5.32 39.23
C TRP A 486 30.46 5.95 40.33
N THR A 487 31.14 6.63 41.27
CA THR A 487 30.53 7.49 42.28
C THR A 487 31.37 8.76 42.42
N LEU A 488 30.81 9.85 42.94
CA LEU A 488 31.60 11.05 43.22
C LEU A 488 32.80 10.74 44.14
N LYS A 489 32.63 9.86 45.14
CA LYS A 489 33.73 9.43 46.03
C LYS A 489 34.82 8.67 45.28
N PHE A 490 34.44 7.78 44.37
CA PHE A 490 35.38 7.02 43.54
C PHE A 490 36.14 7.92 42.55
N ILE A 491 35.44 8.88 41.93
CA ILE A 491 36.07 9.91 41.08
C ILE A 491 37.06 10.74 41.89
N ASP A 492 36.68 11.15 43.10
CA ASP A 492 37.52 11.92 44.02
C ASP A 492 38.80 11.15 44.41
N LYS A 493 38.69 9.85 44.73
CA LYS A 493 39.83 9.00 45.16
C LYS A 493 40.97 9.03 44.14
N TYR A 494 40.66 8.93 42.84
CA TYR A 494 41.65 8.88 41.77
C TYR A 494 41.66 10.13 40.87
N ALA A 495 41.22 11.28 41.38
CA ALA A 495 41.03 12.51 40.60
C ALA A 495 42.28 13.03 39.86
N LYS A 496 43.48 12.63 40.27
CA LYS A 496 44.75 12.97 39.58
C LYS A 496 45.10 12.02 38.45
N MET A 497 44.54 10.82 38.46
CA MET A 497 44.82 9.76 37.49
C MET A 497 43.81 9.77 36.35
N TRP A 498 42.57 10.19 36.63
CA TRP A 498 41.53 10.29 35.62
C TRP A 498 41.87 11.30 34.52
N ASN A 499 41.62 10.87 33.28
CA ASN A 499 41.56 11.76 32.14
C ASN A 499 40.13 12.34 32.03
N PHE A 500 39.96 13.60 32.44
CA PHE A 500 38.65 14.24 32.47
C PHE A 500 38.01 14.42 31.08
N LYS A 501 38.81 14.55 30.03
CA LYS A 501 38.29 14.53 28.66
C LYS A 501 37.63 13.19 28.36
N GLN A 502 38.30 12.08 28.68
CA GLN A 502 37.74 10.74 28.52
C GLN A 502 36.53 10.47 29.45
N LEU A 503 36.57 10.98 30.68
CA LEU A 503 35.43 10.94 31.59
C LEU A 503 34.21 11.66 31.00
N THR A 504 34.41 12.78 30.27
CA THR A 504 33.30 13.53 29.67
C THR A 504 32.47 12.67 28.70
N TYR A 505 33.11 11.72 28.01
CA TYR A 505 32.44 10.77 27.10
C TYR A 505 31.77 9.58 27.81
N ASN A 506 31.89 9.46 29.13
CA ASN A 506 31.43 8.30 29.88
C ASN A 506 29.98 8.47 30.35
N SER A 507 29.08 7.69 29.74
CA SER A 507 27.64 7.74 30.01
C SER A 507 27.22 7.15 31.36
N LYS A 508 28.12 6.46 32.08
CA LYS A 508 27.84 5.87 33.40
C LYS A 508 28.29 6.75 34.56
N LEU A 509 28.88 7.91 34.32
CA LEU A 509 29.16 8.84 35.40
C LEU A 509 27.87 9.38 36.02
N PRO A 510 27.88 9.63 37.34
CA PRO A 510 26.79 10.30 38.01
C PRO A 510 26.82 11.80 37.69
N TRP A 511 26.32 12.17 36.51
CA TRP A 511 26.21 13.55 35.97
C TRP A 511 25.24 14.43 36.78
N THR A 512 25.51 14.56 38.06
CA THR A 512 24.82 15.43 39.01
C THR A 512 25.37 16.84 38.89
N ASP A 513 24.56 17.86 39.18
CA ASP A 513 25.02 19.25 39.19
C ASP A 513 26.24 19.44 40.10
N LYS A 514 26.30 18.71 41.22
CA LYS A 514 27.46 18.71 42.13
C LYS A 514 28.74 18.20 41.46
N LEU A 515 28.67 17.15 40.64
CA LEU A 515 29.82 16.65 39.89
C LEU A 515 30.26 17.66 38.82
N ILE A 516 29.30 18.18 38.05
CA ILE A 516 29.55 19.14 36.97
C ILE A 516 30.22 20.40 37.54
N GLN A 517 29.63 21.01 38.57
CA GLN A 517 30.15 22.22 39.20
C GLN A 517 31.53 22.02 39.83
N LYS A 518 31.78 20.89 40.50
CA LYS A 518 33.06 20.65 41.19
C LYS A 518 34.26 20.60 40.22
N TYR A 519 34.04 20.09 39.01
CA TYR A 519 35.07 19.92 37.99
C TYR A 519 34.79 20.73 36.73
N ILE A 520 34.11 21.87 36.88
CA ILE A 520 33.54 22.66 35.78
C ILE A 520 34.54 23.00 34.67
N ASP A 521 35.79 23.32 35.05
CA ASP A 521 36.86 23.70 34.11
C ASP A 521 37.63 22.50 33.52
N LYS A 522 37.34 21.27 33.98
CA LYS A 522 37.97 20.05 33.48
C LYS A 522 37.13 19.32 32.43
N TRP A 523 35.84 19.62 32.36
CA TRP A 523 34.92 18.96 31.43
C TRP A 523 35.10 19.48 30.00
N ASP A 524 34.89 18.57 29.04
CA ASP A 524 34.84 18.90 27.62
C ASP A 524 33.45 19.48 27.27
N TRP A 525 33.34 20.81 27.32
CA TRP A 525 32.08 21.52 27.07
C TRP A 525 31.59 21.45 25.62
N GLU A 526 32.49 21.21 24.66
CA GLU A 526 32.12 20.96 23.26
C GLU A 526 31.28 19.66 23.18
N PHE A 527 31.75 18.60 23.84
CA PHE A 527 31.00 17.34 23.91
C PHE A 527 29.71 17.45 24.71
N ILE A 528 29.72 18.14 25.85
CA ILE A 528 28.51 18.37 26.64
C ILE A 528 27.45 19.06 25.78
N SER A 529 27.83 20.12 25.06
CA SER A 529 26.92 20.85 24.17
C SER A 529 26.33 19.94 23.08
N ASN A 530 27.12 19.03 22.55
CA ASN A 530 26.72 18.13 21.46
C ASN A 530 25.82 16.96 21.87
N GLN A 531 26.04 16.37 23.07
CA GLN A 531 25.49 15.04 23.37
C GLN A 531 24.73 14.96 24.69
N PHE A 532 24.91 15.90 25.63
CA PHE A 532 24.32 15.77 26.96
C PHE A 532 22.83 16.08 26.95
N LYS A 533 22.11 15.36 27.81
CA LYS A 533 20.76 15.70 28.21
C LYS A 533 20.82 16.86 29.20
N LEU A 534 20.46 18.05 28.74
CA LEU A 534 20.39 19.26 29.56
C LEU A 534 18.91 19.63 29.78
N SER A 535 18.53 19.79 31.05
CA SER A 535 17.24 20.40 31.38
C SER A 535 17.24 21.89 31.04
N GLU A 536 16.07 22.52 30.95
CA GLU A 536 15.97 23.96 30.74
C GLU A 536 16.73 24.74 31.84
N GLU A 537 16.69 24.31 33.11
CA GLU A 537 17.46 24.96 34.18
C GLU A 537 18.97 24.84 33.96
N GLN A 538 19.45 23.68 33.52
CA GLN A 538 20.88 23.45 33.26
C GLN A 538 21.36 24.24 32.05
N VAL A 539 20.55 24.32 30.99
CA VAL A 539 20.82 25.17 29.82
C VAL A 539 21.00 26.62 30.26
N ASN A 540 20.09 27.12 31.09
CA ASN A 540 20.16 28.49 31.60
C ASN A 540 21.36 28.70 32.54
N LEU A 541 21.69 27.72 33.39
CA LEU A 541 22.82 27.82 34.34
C LEU A 541 24.18 27.82 33.63
N TYR A 542 24.31 27.05 32.55
CA TYR A 542 25.57 26.86 31.84
C TYR A 542 25.61 27.57 30.48
N GLU A 543 24.73 28.54 30.22
CA GLU A 543 24.56 29.21 28.93
C GLU A 543 25.88 29.73 28.33
N ASN A 544 26.78 30.26 29.17
CA ASN A 544 28.08 30.83 28.76
C ASN A 544 29.17 29.78 28.51
N ARG A 545 28.86 28.49 28.68
CA ARG A 545 29.76 27.35 28.40
C ARG A 545 29.22 26.47 27.29
N ILE A 546 27.95 26.60 26.94
CA ILE A 546 27.33 25.86 25.86
C ILE A 546 27.79 26.45 24.53
N ASP A 547 28.32 25.60 23.66
CA ASP A 547 28.53 25.93 22.25
C ASP A 547 27.19 25.81 21.54
N TRP A 548 26.51 26.93 21.30
CA TRP A 548 25.16 26.96 20.68
C TRP A 548 25.13 26.50 19.23
N ASN A 549 26.24 26.65 18.52
CA ASN A 549 26.35 26.17 17.14
C ASN A 549 26.28 24.64 17.10
N ILE A 550 26.99 23.97 18.02
CA ILE A 550 26.99 22.51 18.14
C ILE A 550 25.73 22.03 18.89
N ALA A 551 25.29 22.76 19.91
CA ALA A 551 24.11 22.39 20.68
C ALA A 551 22.84 22.33 19.83
N SER A 552 22.77 23.10 18.74
CA SER A 552 21.62 23.12 17.83
C SER A 552 21.29 21.77 17.18
N SER A 553 22.26 20.85 17.05
CA SER A 553 22.03 19.46 16.59
C SER A 553 21.81 18.46 17.73
N ASN A 554 21.91 18.89 19.00
CA ASN A 554 21.77 18.02 20.16
C ASN A 554 20.29 17.71 20.42
N ILE A 555 19.89 16.46 20.14
CA ILE A 555 18.53 15.95 20.35
C ILE A 555 18.19 15.65 21.81
N ASN A 556 19.18 15.69 22.71
CA ASN A 556 18.98 15.39 24.13
C ASN A 556 18.69 16.63 24.97
N ILE A 557 18.88 17.83 24.43
CA ILE A 557 18.48 19.07 25.09
C ILE A 557 16.96 19.13 25.17
N GLN A 558 16.43 19.54 26.32
CA GLN A 558 15.01 19.82 26.47
C GLN A 558 14.66 21.15 25.80
N TRP A 559 14.43 21.11 24.48
CA TRP A 559 14.05 22.30 23.73
C TRP A 559 12.64 22.76 24.07
N THR A 560 12.54 24.01 24.52
CA THR A 560 11.28 24.71 24.69
C THR A 560 11.26 25.96 23.84
N ASN A 561 10.06 26.47 23.55
CA ASN A 561 9.92 27.74 22.84
C ASN A 561 10.63 28.89 23.57
N ALA A 562 10.80 28.81 24.90
CA ALA A 562 11.53 29.78 25.69
C ALA A 562 13.05 29.72 25.43
N VAL A 563 13.63 28.51 25.43
CA VAL A 563 15.05 28.29 25.09
C VAL A 563 15.35 28.78 23.67
N ILE A 564 14.51 28.42 22.70
CA ILE A 564 14.68 28.83 21.30
C ILE A 564 14.62 30.35 21.16
N GLU A 565 13.63 31.01 21.79
CA GLU A 565 13.49 32.47 21.71
C GLU A 565 14.65 33.21 22.39
N ARG A 566 15.12 32.70 23.54
CA ARG A 566 16.24 33.28 24.29
C ARG A 566 17.54 33.27 23.50
N HIS A 567 17.83 32.16 22.80
CA HIS A 567 19.11 31.93 22.13
C HIS A 567 19.05 32.01 20.60
N LYS A 568 17.95 32.51 20.03
CA LYS A 568 17.71 32.55 18.57
C LYS A 568 18.85 33.11 17.70
N ASN A 569 19.67 34.01 18.25
CA ASN A 569 20.79 34.64 17.53
C ASN A 569 22.08 33.83 17.60
N GLU A 570 22.16 32.86 18.51
CA GLU A 570 23.32 31.99 18.74
C GLU A 570 23.10 30.59 18.13
N LEU A 571 21.84 30.22 17.89
CA LEU A 571 21.47 28.94 17.30
C LEU A 571 21.89 28.83 15.84
N ASN A 572 22.41 27.66 15.48
CA ASN A 572 22.61 27.25 14.11
C ASN A 572 21.31 26.69 13.54
N TRP A 573 20.58 27.54 12.82
CA TRP A 573 19.27 27.19 12.26
C TRP A 573 19.29 26.06 11.25
N GLN A 574 20.39 25.88 10.52
CA GLN A 574 20.52 24.75 9.60
C GLN A 574 20.53 23.42 10.37
N GLN A 575 21.34 23.33 11.43
CA GLN A 575 21.38 22.15 12.30
C GLN A 575 20.07 21.94 13.05
N LEU A 576 19.47 23.03 13.51
CA LEU A 576 18.20 23.03 14.22
C LEU A 576 17.05 22.52 13.33
N SER A 577 17.10 22.78 12.02
CA SER A 577 16.03 22.43 11.06
C SER A 577 15.77 20.93 10.95
N GLY A 578 16.79 20.10 11.22
CA GLY A 578 16.68 18.63 11.24
C GLY A 578 16.64 18.05 12.67
N ASN A 579 16.47 18.89 13.69
CA ASN A 579 16.52 18.42 15.08
C ASN A 579 15.15 17.83 15.49
N GLU A 580 15.15 16.52 15.69
CA GLU A 580 13.98 15.71 16.03
C GLU A 580 13.35 16.08 17.39
N SER A 581 14.13 16.66 18.30
CA SER A 581 13.70 16.94 19.67
C SER A 581 13.01 18.29 19.87
N LEU A 582 12.87 19.07 18.80
CA LEU A 582 12.19 20.35 18.86
C LEU A 582 10.69 20.19 19.13
N PRO A 583 10.06 21.19 19.79
CA PRO A 583 8.62 21.23 19.96
C PRO A 583 7.93 21.63 18.65
N TRP A 584 8.04 20.78 17.62
CA TRP A 584 7.56 21.04 16.27
C TRP A 584 6.05 21.35 16.27
N THR A 585 5.73 22.57 15.84
CA THR A 585 4.36 23.04 15.66
C THR A 585 4.29 23.92 14.43
N ILE A 586 3.09 24.04 13.85
CA ILE A 586 2.87 24.96 12.73
C ILE A 586 3.22 26.41 13.09
N ASP A 587 3.03 26.80 14.36
CA ASP A 587 3.35 28.14 14.86
C ASP A 587 4.85 28.37 15.01
N LEU A 588 5.62 27.35 15.43
CA LEU A 588 7.08 27.39 15.46
C LEU A 588 7.65 27.57 14.04
N LEU A 589 7.15 26.78 13.08
CA LEU A 589 7.51 26.89 11.67
C LEU A 589 7.18 28.27 11.11
N ARG A 590 5.99 28.79 11.41
CA ARG A 590 5.56 30.13 10.97
C ARG A 590 6.43 31.24 11.54
N ARG A 591 6.78 31.16 12.84
CA ARG A 591 7.54 32.21 13.54
C ARG A 591 8.93 32.41 12.95
N TYR A 592 9.63 31.32 12.63
CA TYR A 592 11.00 31.37 12.11
C TYR A 592 11.11 30.93 10.65
N LYS A 593 10.04 31.15 9.86
CA LYS A 593 9.91 30.69 8.46
C LYS A 593 11.16 30.92 7.60
N ASN A 594 11.82 32.06 7.75
CA ASN A 594 12.97 32.48 6.93
C ASN A 594 14.33 32.00 7.48
N GLN A 595 14.34 31.34 8.65
CA GLN A 595 15.57 30.84 9.29
C GLN A 595 15.72 29.33 9.06
N TRP A 596 14.61 28.62 8.91
CA TRP A 596 14.61 27.18 8.62
C TRP A 596 15.26 26.86 7.27
N ASP A 597 16.09 25.82 7.28
CA ASP A 597 16.49 25.09 6.09
C ASP A 597 15.39 24.08 5.74
N TRP A 598 14.63 24.40 4.70
CA TRP A 598 13.42 23.66 4.35
C TRP A 598 13.69 22.26 3.78
N SER A 599 14.91 21.95 3.33
CA SER A 599 15.27 20.58 2.95
C SER A 599 15.35 19.67 4.18
N PHE A 600 15.99 20.14 5.25
CA PHE A 600 16.01 19.43 6.54
C PHE A 600 14.62 19.36 7.19
N VAL A 601 13.84 20.45 7.14
CA VAL A 601 12.45 20.43 7.62
C VAL A 601 11.65 19.36 6.87
N SER A 602 11.72 19.31 5.54
CA SER A 602 10.98 18.34 4.72
C SER A 602 11.32 16.88 5.03
N SER A 603 12.57 16.58 5.38
CA SER A 603 13.01 15.22 5.74
C SER A 603 12.73 14.84 7.20
N THR A 604 12.36 15.79 8.06
CA THR A 604 12.14 15.56 9.50
C THR A 604 10.84 14.76 9.75
N LYS A 605 10.96 13.67 10.51
CA LYS A 605 9.85 12.73 10.78
C LYS A 605 8.94 13.16 11.93
N GLU A 606 9.46 13.94 12.86
CA GLU A 606 8.80 14.35 14.11
C GLU A 606 7.85 15.53 13.90
N ILE A 607 7.94 16.18 12.74
CA ILE A 607 6.99 17.22 12.35
C ILE A 607 5.60 16.58 12.23
N PRO A 608 4.56 17.19 12.84
CA PRO A 608 3.18 16.72 12.74
C PRO A 608 2.60 17.07 11.35
N TRP A 609 3.07 16.36 10.32
CA TRP A 609 2.66 16.55 8.94
C TRP A 609 1.15 16.45 8.82
N SER A 610 0.56 17.41 8.12
CA SER A 610 -0.88 17.47 7.87
C SER A 610 -1.14 18.21 6.57
N SER A 611 -2.29 17.95 5.94
CA SER A 611 -2.72 18.66 4.74
C SER A 611 -2.79 20.19 4.95
N LYS A 612 -3.02 20.65 6.18
CA LYS A 612 -2.99 22.07 6.55
C LYS A 612 -1.57 22.63 6.52
N LEU A 613 -0.65 21.99 7.26
CA LEU A 613 0.76 22.41 7.34
C LEU A 613 1.41 22.40 5.94
N MET A 614 1.25 21.29 5.21
CA MET A 614 1.81 21.15 3.86
C MET A 614 1.27 22.21 2.89
N ASN A 615 -0.01 22.58 3.02
CA ASN A 615 -0.60 23.61 2.16
C ASN A 615 -0.08 25.01 2.48
N GLU A 616 0.16 25.31 3.76
CA GLU A 616 0.69 26.61 4.21
C GLU A 616 2.13 26.82 3.73
N PHE A 617 2.94 25.76 3.72
CA PHE A 617 4.37 25.83 3.40
C PHE A 617 4.76 25.21 2.06
N LYS A 618 3.79 24.88 1.19
CA LYS A 618 4.01 24.18 -0.09
C LYS A 618 5.12 24.77 -0.98
N ASP A 619 5.32 26.08 -0.94
CA ASP A 619 6.28 26.81 -1.77
C ASP A 619 7.69 26.84 -1.15
N CYS A 620 7.81 26.45 0.12
CA CYS A 620 9.08 26.34 0.84
C CYS A 620 9.55 24.90 0.93
N LEU A 621 8.63 23.94 1.02
CA LEU A 621 8.94 22.51 1.19
C LEU A 621 9.77 21.97 0.03
N ASP A 622 10.86 21.26 0.37
CA ASP A 622 11.50 20.37 -0.57
C ASP A 622 10.64 19.12 -0.74
N TRP A 623 9.98 19.01 -1.89
CA TRP A 623 9.10 17.88 -2.18
C TRP A 623 9.85 16.60 -2.55
N TYR A 624 11.12 16.67 -2.93
CA TYR A 624 11.94 15.47 -3.14
C TYR A 624 12.17 14.76 -1.81
N ASP A 625 12.63 15.50 -0.80
CA ASP A 625 12.89 14.97 0.54
C ASP A 625 11.61 14.58 1.26
N LEU A 626 10.56 15.40 1.14
CA LEU A 626 9.26 15.12 1.76
C LEU A 626 8.63 13.83 1.23
N THR A 627 8.81 13.54 -0.07
CA THR A 627 8.27 12.31 -0.68
C THR A 627 9.00 11.06 -0.19
N ALA A 628 10.28 11.17 0.16
CA ALA A 628 11.07 10.07 0.73
C ALA A 628 10.74 9.81 2.22
N ASN A 629 9.98 10.70 2.87
CA ASN A 629 9.56 10.53 4.26
C ASN A 629 8.39 9.53 4.36
N GLU A 630 8.70 8.24 4.41
CA GLU A 630 7.68 7.18 4.31
C GLU A 630 6.72 7.12 5.50
N GLU A 631 7.23 7.35 6.72
CA GLU A 631 6.52 7.02 7.96
C GLU A 631 5.66 8.16 8.52
N SER A 632 6.01 9.42 8.23
CA SER A 632 5.41 10.56 8.93
C SER A 632 4.29 11.24 8.15
N ILE A 633 4.22 11.03 6.84
CA ILE A 633 3.18 11.62 6.01
C ILE A 633 1.84 10.90 6.26
N PRO A 634 0.74 11.62 6.56
CA PRO A 634 -0.58 11.05 6.74
C PRO A 634 -1.21 10.72 5.38
N TRP A 635 -0.68 9.69 4.71
CA TRP A 635 -1.10 9.30 3.38
C TRP A 635 -2.61 9.10 3.30
N SER A 636 -3.22 9.72 2.29
CA SER A 636 -4.62 9.52 1.94
C SER A 636 -4.83 9.88 0.48
N VAL A 637 -5.90 9.35 -0.09
CA VAL A 637 -6.35 9.68 -1.45
C VAL A 637 -6.49 11.20 -1.65
N SER A 638 -7.10 11.89 -0.68
CA SER A 638 -7.30 13.35 -0.77
C SER A 638 -5.99 14.14 -0.67
N LEU A 639 -5.02 13.66 0.11
CA LEU A 639 -3.70 14.28 0.22
C LEU A 639 -2.91 14.13 -1.09
N LEU A 640 -2.92 12.93 -1.67
CA LEU A 640 -2.26 12.65 -2.94
C LEU A 640 -2.80 13.52 -4.07
N ASP A 641 -4.13 13.61 -4.23
CA ASP A 641 -4.73 14.42 -5.29
C ASP A 641 -4.42 15.91 -5.13
N LYS A 642 -4.52 16.42 -3.88
CA LYS A 642 -4.27 17.83 -3.57
C LYS A 642 -2.87 18.28 -3.95
N PHE A 643 -1.87 17.42 -3.73
CA PHE A 643 -0.45 17.74 -3.98
C PHE A 643 0.17 16.99 -5.16
N LYS A 644 -0.65 16.42 -6.06
CA LYS A 644 -0.19 15.57 -7.19
C LYS A 644 0.89 16.15 -8.09
N LYS A 645 0.92 17.48 -8.24
CA LYS A 645 1.92 18.19 -9.05
C LYS A 645 3.27 18.34 -8.37
N TYR A 646 3.31 18.14 -7.05
CA TYR A 646 4.51 18.34 -6.24
C TYR A 646 5.19 17.02 -5.90
N TRP A 647 4.42 15.94 -5.73
CA TRP A 647 4.96 14.62 -5.40
C TRP A 647 6.00 14.12 -6.42
N ARG A 648 7.08 13.54 -5.91
CA ARG A 648 8.05 12.79 -6.71
C ARG A 648 7.60 11.33 -6.86
N TRP A 649 6.72 11.07 -7.82
CA TRP A 649 6.10 9.75 -8.02
C TRP A 649 7.08 8.58 -8.10
N SER A 650 8.25 8.78 -8.70
CA SER A 650 9.32 7.76 -8.72
C SER A 650 9.75 7.29 -7.33
N ASN A 651 9.81 8.19 -6.35
CA ASN A 651 10.20 7.89 -4.97
C ASN A 651 9.07 7.19 -4.20
N LEU A 652 7.81 7.36 -4.64
CA LEU A 652 6.66 6.70 -4.01
C LEU A 652 6.53 5.21 -4.39
N ASN A 653 7.20 4.76 -5.46
CA ASN A 653 7.14 3.37 -5.94
C ASN A 653 7.60 2.33 -4.90
N THR A 654 8.45 2.75 -3.96
CA THR A 654 9.01 1.89 -2.91
C THR A 654 8.33 2.08 -1.57
N ASN A 655 7.38 3.00 -1.45
CA ASN A 655 6.76 3.38 -0.19
C ASN A 655 5.67 2.37 0.22
N ASN A 656 6.07 1.40 1.04
CA ASN A 656 5.18 0.33 1.51
C ASN A 656 4.02 0.87 2.38
N ARG A 657 4.26 1.92 3.17
CA ARG A 657 3.22 2.52 4.02
C ARG A 657 2.13 3.16 3.18
N LEU A 658 2.50 3.93 2.16
CA LEU A 658 1.57 4.46 1.17
C LEU A 658 0.76 3.33 0.53
N PHE A 659 1.42 2.26 0.09
CA PHE A 659 0.73 1.08 -0.45
C PHE A 659 -0.29 0.52 0.55
N SER A 660 0.11 0.26 1.80
CA SER A 660 -0.77 -0.31 2.83
C SER A 660 -1.94 0.58 3.26
N ILE A 661 -1.83 1.91 3.13
CA ILE A 661 -2.88 2.84 3.59
C ILE A 661 -3.83 3.18 2.45
N VAL A 662 -3.28 3.42 1.26
CA VAL A 662 -4.03 3.94 0.12
C VAL A 662 -4.41 2.84 -0.87
N PHE A 663 -3.53 1.87 -1.08
CA PHE A 663 -3.64 0.94 -2.19
C PHE A 663 -3.97 -0.50 -1.77
N SER A 664 -3.79 -0.94 -0.53
CA SER A 664 -4.00 -2.37 -0.19
C SER A 664 -5.46 -2.79 -0.06
N SER A 665 -6.39 -1.87 0.22
CA SER A 665 -7.84 -2.13 0.32
C SER A 665 -8.57 -1.96 -1.02
N LEU A 666 -7.98 -1.14 -1.86
CA LEU A 666 -8.13 -1.21 -3.29
C LEU A 666 -7.82 -2.66 -3.71
N LEU A 667 -8.44 -3.19 -4.77
CA LEU A 667 -7.92 -4.29 -5.60
C LEU A 667 -8.56 -5.70 -5.51
N HIS A 668 -9.74 -5.90 -4.92
CA HIS A 668 -10.53 -7.09 -5.32
C HIS A 668 -11.49 -6.84 -6.49
N ASP A 669 -12.25 -5.74 -6.48
CA ASP A 669 -13.29 -5.52 -7.49
C ASP A 669 -12.86 -4.55 -8.62
N ASP A 670 -11.97 -3.58 -8.35
CA ASP A 670 -11.66 -2.47 -9.29
C ASP A 670 -10.25 -2.49 -9.91
N LEU A 671 -9.40 -3.49 -9.59
CA LEU A 671 -8.02 -3.55 -10.09
C LEU A 671 -7.97 -3.48 -11.62
N GLU A 672 -8.87 -4.22 -12.26
CA GLU A 672 -8.92 -4.32 -13.71
C GLU A 672 -9.33 -3.00 -14.38
N ALA A 673 -10.32 -2.30 -13.79
CA ALA A 673 -10.74 -0.99 -14.26
C ALA A 673 -9.60 0.04 -14.17
N ILE A 674 -8.81 -0.01 -13.10
CA ILE A 674 -7.67 0.88 -12.89
C ILE A 674 -6.56 0.62 -13.91
N ILE A 675 -6.22 -0.66 -14.16
CA ILE A 675 -5.22 -1.00 -15.17
C ILE A 675 -5.70 -0.55 -16.56
N LEU A 676 -6.96 -0.82 -16.92
CA LEU A 676 -7.54 -0.44 -18.22
C LEU A 676 -7.51 1.08 -18.42
N PHE A 677 -7.93 1.83 -17.41
CA PHE A 677 -7.89 3.28 -17.45
C PHE A 677 -6.45 3.80 -17.58
N HIS A 678 -5.51 3.27 -16.78
CA HIS A 678 -4.09 3.63 -16.85
C HIS A 678 -3.49 3.37 -18.23
N LYS A 679 -3.74 2.18 -18.79
CA LYS A 679 -3.22 1.77 -20.09
C LYS A 679 -3.77 2.67 -21.19
N ASN A 680 -5.08 2.90 -21.21
CA ASN A 680 -5.73 3.74 -22.23
C ASN A 680 -5.30 5.21 -22.14
N TYR A 681 -5.10 5.74 -20.94
CA TYR A 681 -4.67 7.13 -20.74
C TYR A 681 -3.30 7.43 -21.35
N PHE A 682 -2.31 6.55 -21.16
CA PHE A 682 -0.98 6.77 -21.70
C PHE A 682 -0.83 6.33 -23.16
N HIS A 683 -1.64 5.37 -23.64
CA HIS A 683 -1.66 4.97 -25.05
C HIS A 683 -2.27 6.03 -25.97
N THR A 684 -3.17 6.90 -25.46
CA THR A 684 -3.77 8.00 -26.24
C THR A 684 -2.90 9.26 -26.31
N LYS A 685 -1.78 9.29 -25.58
CA LYS A 685 -0.86 10.43 -25.49
C LYS A 685 0.45 10.24 -26.27
N ASP A 686 0.85 9.00 -26.53
CA ASP A 686 1.92 8.64 -27.47
C ASP A 686 1.37 8.59 -28.90
#